data_AF-A0A7V2Y4U8-F1
#
_entry.id   AF-A0A7V2Y4U8-F1
#
_cell.length_a   1.000
_cell.length_b   1.000
_cell.length_c   1.000
_cell.angle_alpha   90.00
_cell.angle_beta   90.00
_cell.angle_gamma   90.00
#
_symmetry.space_group_name_H-M   'P 1'
#
loop_
_entity.id
_entity.type
_entity.pdbx_description
1 polymer ?
#
loop_
_entity_poly.entity_id
_entity_poly.type
_entity_poly.pdbx_seq_one_letter_code
_entity_poly.pdbx_strand_id
1 'polypeptide(L)'
;MRNETNKYFFIGLVVLAITLAAGARADYPPLCIEISPDHPLFLFQHAGDDSFDTGAYAQQVIQAWTQLPADLRMLSAMQVEARGPDTASRQAWFRRLLMALQDADVPVAIRIGDGRAAIYHPLVRIEELLGEFTCVKGIQAADIPFEEYPPPGATESLGPAPVVKWLADGVETAARYGRFFAVSLDEVRWLRVMANESCLPLYQRMRECAPYIVPIAACRGAHVIPQISALMGMWLEGAAGQWGIGPDSAWHRDARFIAPGIVGIADPPAQMPPALYRAMILDGAMTGATVYSFAAGADLWFGVNRGPWDESIEPTLRQILDLGLIARKEFVDKKTRVAFQAGLARTPQDFHVTLRDADAVLDAGNLIHAAYGMERPGQISELIPNSGRYYWIPLLSAISTEAASQSFEVIVPPGTQPSVESWRELLGRYYQPDGEGTAFITHVGRGLFIMNTRENSVEPQTFRLAAVPAPVRGFEARRQEDGVLVSWPFREGDLTYKVYRRLLPDARWNLVMGSTESRRYLDAAADPAQTIAYAVTALTEDKEPYEGIVNYGEYLALSNVESRIAEEVIIGPLLGFALSQPVAAAPAPPPNPAPWWMPAADLGEDRQPIALAIARQIEALDAAFCAENLDGVMDVYSADYEDETGWRVLYVRRAYQWFFEHYNACRMDRQIRQWDFSGYAGNRQVKALLYCRFSGYAISDPGGRIADVPAWFPRENRGETTLTFIEEDGAWRIVGSSPALPNMRDILGFSASPFDNLPVGPDR
;
A
#
# COMPACT_ATOMS: atom_id res chain seq x y z
N MET A 1 54.72 59.74 23.18
CA MET A 1 53.83 60.91 22.93
C MET A 1 52.72 60.45 21.99
N ARG A 2 51.47 60.48 22.49
CA ARG A 2 50.17 60.42 21.79
C ARG A 2 49.69 59.12 21.12
N ASN A 3 48.73 58.52 21.85
CA ASN A 3 47.39 58.04 21.46
C ASN A 3 47.21 56.77 20.61
N GLU A 4 46.94 55.69 21.34
CA GLU A 4 46.00 54.61 20.97
C GLU A 4 44.55 55.13 20.95
N THR A 5 43.85 55.06 19.82
CA THR A 5 42.42 54.67 19.71
C THR A 5 42.04 54.62 18.22
N ASN A 6 41.74 53.42 17.69
CA ASN A 6 40.78 53.13 16.59
C ASN A 6 41.15 51.84 15.85
N LYS A 7 40.65 50.71 16.34
CA LYS A 7 40.54 49.44 15.59
C LYS A 7 39.32 48.64 16.04
N TYR A 8 38.12 49.22 16.00
CA TYR A 8 36.86 48.45 16.03
C TYR A 8 35.73 49.30 15.43
N PHE A 9 35.58 49.31 14.10
CA PHE A 9 34.35 49.78 13.45
C PHE A 9 34.32 49.37 11.97
N PHE A 10 34.34 48.06 11.66
CA PHE A 10 34.13 47.57 10.28
C PHE A 10 33.67 46.11 10.24
N ILE A 11 32.61 45.78 11.01
CA ILE A 11 31.78 44.59 10.76
C ILE A 11 30.35 45.00 11.12
N GLY A 12 29.48 45.16 10.13
CA GLY A 12 28.07 45.43 10.36
C GLY A 12 27.40 46.28 9.29
N LEU A 13 27.50 45.92 8.01
CA LEU A 13 26.57 46.42 6.98
C LEU A 13 26.66 45.69 5.62
N VAL A 14 26.66 44.35 5.59
CA VAL A 14 26.43 43.56 4.35
C VAL A 14 25.69 42.23 4.64
N VAL A 15 24.55 42.27 5.33
CA VAL A 15 23.64 41.09 5.47
C VAL A 15 22.17 41.45 5.15
N LEU A 16 21.88 42.63 4.60
CA LEU A 16 20.50 43.02 4.30
C LEU A 16 20.38 43.41 2.82
N ALA A 17 20.03 42.44 1.97
CA ALA A 17 19.29 42.59 0.70
C ALA A 17 19.57 41.44 -0.30
N ILE A 18 19.21 40.20 0.04
CA ILE A 18 18.73 39.20 -0.94
C ILE A 18 17.56 38.47 -0.29
N THR A 19 16.43 39.16 -0.18
CA THR A 19 15.11 38.59 0.14
C THR A 19 14.09 39.30 -0.72
N LEU A 20 14.03 38.91 -1.99
CA LEU A 20 12.93 39.26 -2.89
C LEU A 20 12.50 38.02 -3.66
N ALA A 21 11.55 37.30 -3.04
CA ALA A 21 10.46 36.50 -3.59
C ALA A 21 10.18 35.28 -2.70
N ALA A 22 9.82 35.53 -1.44
CA ALA A 22 9.10 34.55 -0.63
C ALA A 22 7.89 35.29 -0.08
N GLY A 23 6.68 34.82 -0.40
CA GLY A 23 5.47 35.28 0.28
C GLY A 23 5.69 35.20 1.78
N ALA A 24 5.16 36.17 2.52
CA ALA A 24 5.24 36.20 3.98
C ALA A 24 4.76 34.85 4.54
N ARG A 25 5.71 34.01 4.97
CA ARG A 25 5.39 32.74 5.62
C ARG A 25 4.73 33.12 6.94
N ALA A 26 3.47 32.74 7.14
CA ALA A 26 2.84 32.90 8.44
C ALA A 26 3.67 32.12 9.47
N ASP A 27 4.13 32.80 10.53
CA ASP A 27 4.88 32.18 11.62
C ASP A 27 3.93 31.32 12.46
N TYR A 28 3.61 30.12 11.99
CA TYR A 28 2.86 29.13 12.75
C TYR A 28 3.71 28.53 13.89
N PRO A 29 3.11 28.18 15.04
CA PRO A 29 3.82 27.51 16.13
C PRO A 29 4.34 26.13 15.70
N PRO A 30 5.51 25.67 16.17
CA PRO A 30 6.04 24.37 15.80
C PRO A 30 5.05 23.24 16.10
N LEU A 31 5.17 22.14 15.36
CA LEU A 31 4.40 20.92 15.63
C LEU A 31 4.55 20.51 17.10
N CYS A 32 3.43 20.13 17.72
CA CYS A 32 3.40 19.66 19.10
C CYS A 32 3.97 18.25 19.27
N ILE A 33 4.25 17.56 18.17
CA ILE A 33 4.94 16.28 18.11
C ILE A 33 6.04 16.35 17.05
N GLU A 34 7.18 15.73 17.33
CA GLU A 34 8.22 15.56 16.32
C GLU A 34 7.82 14.41 15.38
N ILE A 35 7.96 14.64 14.07
CA ILE A 35 7.76 13.61 13.05
C ILE A 35 8.97 13.63 12.13
N SER A 36 9.74 12.55 12.14
CA SER A 36 10.96 12.38 11.35
C SER A 36 11.27 10.89 11.14
N PRO A 37 12.26 10.54 10.31
CA PRO A 37 12.69 9.14 10.17
C PRO A 37 13.19 8.52 11.49
N ASP A 38 13.75 9.34 12.40
CA ASP A 38 14.22 8.89 13.72
C ASP A 38 13.10 8.93 14.79
N HIS A 39 12.05 9.73 14.55
CA HIS A 39 10.85 9.83 15.38
C HIS A 39 9.59 9.64 14.51
N PRO A 40 9.34 8.43 13.97
CA PRO A 40 8.14 8.20 13.17
C PRO A 40 6.89 8.25 14.06
N LEU A 41 5.74 8.55 13.47
CA LEU A 41 4.46 8.59 14.16
C LEU A 41 3.63 7.36 13.80
N PHE A 42 3.22 6.59 14.80
CA PHE A 42 2.28 5.49 14.64
C PHE A 42 0.88 5.92 15.09
N LEU A 43 -0.10 5.79 14.20
CA LEU A 43 -1.49 6.11 14.46
C LEU A 43 -2.31 4.82 14.50
N PHE A 44 -2.99 4.57 15.62
CA PHE A 44 -3.77 3.34 15.81
C PHE A 44 -5.24 3.65 15.98
N GLN A 45 -6.08 3.18 15.05
CA GLN A 45 -7.52 3.39 15.12
C GLN A 45 -8.19 2.40 16.06
N HIS A 46 -8.87 2.92 17.07
CA HIS A 46 -9.74 2.13 17.92
C HIS A 46 -11.20 2.40 17.52
N ALA A 47 -11.81 1.50 16.76
CA ALA A 47 -13.19 1.67 16.29
C ALA A 47 -14.22 1.65 17.43
N GLY A 48 -13.91 0.98 18.56
CA GLY A 48 -14.86 0.76 19.67
C GLY A 48 -15.89 -0.33 19.34
N ASP A 49 -16.67 -0.75 20.33
CA ASP A 49 -17.91 -1.53 20.07
C ASP A 49 -19.00 -0.62 19.48
N ASP A 50 -20.11 -1.14 18.95
CA ASP A 50 -21.22 -0.29 18.43
C ASP A 50 -22.01 0.46 19.53
N SER A 51 -21.54 0.47 20.79
CA SER A 51 -22.26 1.11 21.88
C SER A 51 -22.21 2.65 21.79
N PHE A 52 -23.33 3.32 22.04
CA PHE A 52 -23.37 4.79 22.12
C PHE A 52 -22.94 5.30 23.51
N ASP A 53 -22.08 4.56 24.23
CA ASP A 53 -21.54 4.98 25.53
C ASP A 53 -20.12 5.54 25.39
N THR A 54 -19.99 6.86 25.50
CA THR A 54 -18.70 7.56 25.43
C THR A 54 -17.74 7.15 26.54
N GLY A 55 -18.25 6.82 27.74
CA GLY A 55 -17.42 6.43 28.88
C GLY A 55 -16.79 5.06 28.68
N ALA A 56 -17.57 4.09 28.23
CA ALA A 56 -17.08 2.76 27.88
C ALA A 56 -16.04 2.82 26.76
N TYR A 57 -16.33 3.59 25.70
CA TYR A 57 -15.38 3.80 24.60
C TYR A 57 -14.06 4.43 25.08
N ALA A 58 -14.11 5.46 25.94
CA ALA A 58 -12.91 6.08 26.50
C ALA A 58 -12.06 5.06 27.29
N GLN A 59 -12.69 4.21 28.10
CA GLN A 59 -11.98 3.17 28.85
C GLN A 59 -11.31 2.14 27.94
N GLN A 60 -11.96 1.74 26.84
CA GLN A 60 -11.36 0.84 25.85
C GLN A 60 -10.12 1.46 25.21
N VAL A 61 -10.17 2.74 24.83
CA VAL A 61 -9.01 3.46 24.27
C VAL A 61 -7.88 3.59 25.28
N ILE A 62 -8.17 3.93 26.54
CA ILE A 62 -7.16 4.02 27.62
C ILE A 62 -6.53 2.64 27.88
N GLN A 63 -7.34 1.58 27.89
CA GLN A 63 -6.84 0.22 28.05
C GLN A 63 -5.93 -0.19 26.89
N ALA A 64 -6.33 0.08 25.65
CA ALA A 64 -5.50 -0.18 24.48
C ALA A 64 -4.16 0.59 24.57
N TRP A 65 -4.20 1.88 24.92
CA TRP A 65 -3.00 2.70 25.09
C TRP A 65 -2.05 2.21 26.19
N THR A 66 -2.59 1.77 27.33
CA THR A 66 -1.78 1.28 28.45
C THR A 66 -1.13 -0.07 28.16
N GLN A 67 -1.73 -0.89 27.29
CA GLN A 67 -1.19 -2.18 26.84
C GLN A 67 -0.17 -2.08 25.72
N LEU A 68 -0.09 -0.95 25.01
CA LEU A 68 0.89 -0.75 23.94
C LEU A 68 2.32 -0.74 24.52
N PRO A 69 3.28 -1.49 23.94
CA PRO A 69 4.66 -1.51 24.43
C PRO A 69 5.27 -0.11 24.54
N ALA A 70 6.01 0.15 25.62
CA ALA A 70 6.41 1.50 26.01
C ALA A 70 7.22 2.25 24.94
N ASP A 71 8.09 1.56 24.23
CA ASP A 71 8.93 2.09 23.17
C ASP A 71 8.13 2.51 21.93
N LEU A 72 7.14 1.71 21.51
CA LEU A 72 6.22 2.10 20.45
C LEU A 72 5.27 3.19 20.92
N ARG A 73 4.80 3.12 22.17
CA ARG A 73 3.88 4.08 22.77
C ARG A 73 4.41 5.51 22.78
N MET A 74 5.71 5.71 23.00
CA MET A 74 6.32 7.05 22.93
C MET A 74 6.26 7.70 21.54
N LEU A 75 6.09 6.89 20.49
CA LEU A 75 6.05 7.29 19.09
C LEU A 75 4.62 7.23 18.52
N SER A 76 3.60 7.11 19.38
CA SER A 76 2.23 6.78 18.96
C SER A 76 1.19 7.81 19.37
N ALA A 77 0.05 7.78 18.67
CA ALA A 77 -1.19 8.42 19.10
C ALA A 77 -2.40 7.54 18.73
N MET A 78 -3.46 7.61 19.53
CA MET A 78 -4.71 6.90 19.24
C MET A 78 -5.57 7.72 18.28
N GLN A 79 -6.11 7.09 17.25
CA GLN A 79 -7.13 7.69 16.39
C GLN A 79 -8.52 7.40 16.95
N VAL A 80 -9.31 8.47 17.14
CA VAL A 80 -10.65 8.40 17.70
C VAL A 80 -11.64 9.23 16.88
N GLU A 81 -12.90 8.83 16.91
CA GLU A 81 -13.98 9.53 16.20
C GLU A 81 -15.17 9.78 17.11
N ALA A 82 -15.95 10.81 16.79
CA ALA A 82 -17.17 11.12 17.53
C ALA A 82 -18.38 10.43 16.94
N ARG A 83 -19.28 10.00 17.82
CA ARG A 83 -20.55 9.37 17.45
C ARG A 83 -21.70 10.34 17.70
N GLY A 84 -22.69 10.29 16.81
CA GLY A 84 -23.90 11.08 16.93
C GLY A 84 -24.49 11.50 15.58
N PRO A 85 -25.83 11.65 15.51
CA PRO A 85 -26.52 11.95 14.25
C PRO A 85 -26.23 13.36 13.75
N ASP A 86 -25.95 14.30 14.65
CA ASP A 86 -25.74 15.71 14.34
C ASP A 86 -24.43 16.26 14.94
N THR A 87 -24.04 17.46 14.48
CA THR A 87 -22.81 18.14 14.91
C THR A 87 -22.76 18.44 16.41
N ALA A 88 -23.88 18.82 17.04
CA ALA A 88 -23.89 19.18 18.45
C ALA A 88 -23.69 17.94 19.34
N SER A 89 -24.34 16.83 18.99
CA SER A 89 -24.18 15.52 19.61
C SER A 89 -22.73 15.03 19.49
N ARG A 90 -22.12 15.13 18.30
CA ARG A 90 -20.71 14.78 18.09
C ARG A 90 -19.74 15.68 18.85
N GLN A 91 -20.02 16.99 18.96
CA GLN A 91 -19.21 17.91 19.75
C GLN A 91 -19.24 17.56 21.24
N ALA A 92 -20.43 17.24 21.77
CA ALA A 92 -20.60 16.82 23.16
C ALA A 92 -19.89 15.48 23.43
N TRP A 93 -19.95 14.55 22.47
CA TRP A 93 -19.20 13.29 22.51
C TRP A 93 -17.70 13.54 22.60
N PHE A 94 -17.14 14.35 21.69
CA PHE A 94 -15.71 14.68 21.70
C PHE A 94 -15.29 15.29 23.04
N ARG A 95 -16.00 16.27 23.59
CA ARG A 95 -15.62 16.87 24.88
C ARG A 95 -15.53 15.85 26.01
N ARG A 96 -16.52 14.96 26.14
CA ARG A 96 -16.51 13.91 27.19
C ARG A 96 -15.38 12.92 26.98
N LEU A 97 -15.18 12.48 25.74
CA LEU A 97 -14.11 11.56 25.38
C LEU A 97 -12.74 12.19 25.66
N LEU A 98 -12.48 13.37 25.12
CA LEU A 98 -11.20 14.06 25.23
C LEU A 98 -10.85 14.46 26.65
N MET A 99 -11.85 14.79 27.49
CA MET A 99 -11.62 15.02 28.93
C MET A 99 -11.06 13.76 29.60
N ALA A 100 -11.69 12.60 29.39
CA ALA A 100 -11.22 11.33 29.95
C ALA A 100 -9.84 10.92 29.40
N LEU A 101 -9.59 11.12 28.10
CA LEU A 101 -8.31 10.79 27.47
C LEU A 101 -7.19 11.75 27.89
N GLN A 102 -7.49 13.03 28.14
CA GLN A 102 -6.54 14.00 28.68
C GLN A 102 -6.17 13.67 30.12
N ASP A 103 -7.14 13.31 30.96
CA ASP A 103 -6.89 12.90 32.35
C ASP A 103 -6.01 11.64 32.46
N ALA A 104 -6.00 10.83 31.39
CA ALA A 104 -5.20 9.61 31.27
C ALA A 104 -3.92 9.78 30.43
N ASP A 105 -3.56 11.02 30.05
CA ASP A 105 -2.38 11.35 29.23
C ASP A 105 -2.30 10.57 27.90
N VAL A 106 -3.44 10.32 27.25
CA VAL A 106 -3.51 9.61 25.97
C VAL A 106 -3.41 10.63 24.81
N PRO A 107 -2.32 10.64 24.01
CA PRO A 107 -2.24 11.48 22.82
C PRO A 107 -3.19 10.96 21.73
N VAL A 108 -3.92 11.87 21.09
CA VAL A 108 -4.92 11.50 20.09
C VAL A 108 -4.87 12.30 18.80
N ALA A 109 -5.31 11.66 17.73
CA ALA A 109 -5.76 12.32 16.51
C ALA A 109 -7.27 12.14 16.37
N ILE A 110 -8.01 13.23 16.17
CA ILE A 110 -9.48 13.16 16.05
C ILE A 110 -9.90 13.15 14.58
N ARG A 111 -10.77 12.22 14.18
CA ARG A 111 -11.37 12.19 12.84
C ARG A 111 -12.49 13.23 12.74
N ILE A 112 -12.38 14.15 11.78
CA ILE A 112 -13.27 15.31 11.63
C ILE A 112 -14.05 15.32 10.32
N GLY A 113 -13.80 14.36 9.43
CA GLY A 113 -14.52 14.21 8.17
C GLY A 113 -14.13 12.93 7.45
N ASP A 114 -15.05 12.38 6.66
CA ASP A 114 -14.75 11.30 5.72
C ASP A 114 -15.55 11.42 4.40
N GLY A 115 -15.57 10.40 3.54
CA GLY A 115 -16.38 10.41 2.31
C GLY A 115 -17.88 10.68 2.51
N ARG A 116 -18.39 10.62 3.76
CA ARG A 116 -19.78 10.93 4.10
C ARG A 116 -19.89 12.39 4.55
N ALA A 117 -20.53 13.22 3.73
CA ALA A 117 -20.76 14.64 4.04
C ALA A 117 -21.39 14.90 5.42
N ALA A 118 -22.17 13.96 5.95
CA ALA A 118 -22.79 14.05 7.28
C ALA A 118 -21.79 14.11 8.45
N ILE A 119 -20.54 13.68 8.23
CA ILE A 119 -19.49 13.59 9.26
C ILE A 119 -18.60 14.84 9.29
N TYR A 120 -18.66 15.70 8.28
CA TYR A 120 -17.87 16.93 8.24
C TYR A 120 -18.17 17.80 9.46
N HIS A 121 -17.16 17.96 10.29
CA HIS A 121 -17.25 18.76 11.50
C HIS A 121 -16.86 20.20 11.17
N PRO A 122 -17.66 21.21 11.58
CA PRO A 122 -17.30 22.60 11.36
C PRO A 122 -15.97 22.95 12.02
N LEU A 123 -15.04 23.54 11.28
CA LEU A 123 -13.69 23.82 11.76
C LEU A 123 -13.66 24.74 12.99
N VAL A 124 -14.59 25.70 13.10
CA VAL A 124 -14.74 26.53 14.31
C VAL A 124 -14.95 25.70 15.58
N ARG A 125 -15.64 24.55 15.48
CA ARG A 125 -15.86 23.64 16.61
C ARG A 125 -14.63 22.79 16.90
N ILE A 126 -13.83 22.50 15.87
CA ILE A 126 -12.54 21.83 16.03
C ILE A 126 -11.54 22.77 16.71
N GLU A 127 -11.49 24.05 16.34
CA GLU A 127 -10.68 25.07 17.01
C GLU A 127 -10.97 25.17 18.51
N GLU A 128 -12.26 25.09 18.91
CA GLU A 128 -12.65 25.01 20.32
C GLU A 128 -11.98 23.81 21.02
N LEU A 129 -12.01 22.63 20.41
CA LEU A 129 -11.40 21.41 20.97
C LEU A 129 -9.87 21.50 21.02
N LEU A 130 -9.23 22.04 19.97
CA LEU A 130 -7.77 22.19 19.92
C LEU A 130 -7.25 23.19 20.96
N GLY A 131 -8.05 24.21 21.30
CA GLY A 131 -7.75 25.15 22.37
C GLY A 131 -8.00 24.60 23.78
N GLU A 132 -8.96 23.69 23.93
CA GLU A 132 -9.37 23.11 25.21
C GLU A 132 -8.53 21.88 25.62
N PHE A 133 -8.11 21.05 24.65
CA PHE A 133 -7.48 19.76 24.91
C PHE A 133 -6.07 19.66 24.31
N THR A 134 -5.05 19.58 25.17
CA THR A 134 -3.65 19.44 24.76
C THR A 134 -3.29 17.99 24.39
N CYS A 135 -4.12 17.03 24.79
CA CYS A 135 -3.99 15.63 24.39
C CYS A 135 -4.23 15.43 22.87
N VAL A 136 -5.00 16.33 22.22
CA VAL A 136 -5.19 16.31 20.78
C VAL A 136 -3.92 16.78 20.07
N LYS A 137 -3.20 15.86 19.43
CA LYS A 137 -1.95 16.11 18.70
C LYS A 137 -2.18 16.35 17.21
N GLY A 138 -3.31 15.88 16.68
CA GLY A 138 -3.68 16.09 15.29
C GLY A 138 -5.16 15.94 15.01
N ILE A 139 -5.53 16.25 13.78
CA ILE A 139 -6.86 16.04 13.21
C ILE A 139 -6.73 15.14 11.97
N GLN A 140 -7.80 14.44 11.60
CA GLN A 140 -7.79 13.50 10.48
C GLN A 140 -9.01 13.65 9.57
N ALA A 141 -8.79 13.51 8.27
CA ALA A 141 -9.83 13.29 7.25
C ALA A 141 -9.50 12.03 6.45
N ALA A 142 -10.53 11.32 5.94
CA ALA A 142 -10.32 10.10 5.16
C ALA A 142 -11.32 9.94 4.00
N ASP A 143 -11.00 9.17 2.98
CA ASP A 143 -11.94 8.67 1.96
C ASP A 143 -12.76 9.76 1.23
N ILE A 144 -12.22 10.97 1.12
CA ILE A 144 -12.88 12.09 0.45
C ILE A 144 -12.77 11.91 -1.07
N PRO A 145 -13.88 11.99 -1.83
CA PRO A 145 -13.85 11.88 -3.28
C PRO A 145 -13.22 13.11 -3.96
N PHE A 146 -12.54 12.88 -5.08
CA PHE A 146 -11.90 13.90 -5.92
C PHE A 146 -12.12 13.68 -7.42
N GLU A 147 -13.05 12.78 -7.76
CA GLU A 147 -13.43 12.41 -9.12
C GLU A 147 -14.41 13.39 -9.79
N GLU A 148 -14.89 14.41 -9.07
CA GLU A 148 -15.80 15.42 -9.62
C GLU A 148 -15.04 16.56 -10.33
N TYR A 149 -15.50 16.87 -11.54
CA TYR A 149 -15.03 17.94 -12.40
C TYR A 149 -16.19 18.90 -12.76
N PRO A 150 -15.87 20.16 -13.10
CA PRO A 150 -16.85 21.06 -13.69
C PRO A 150 -17.49 20.44 -14.93
N PRO A 151 -18.80 20.70 -15.17
CA PRO A 151 -19.47 20.15 -16.34
C PRO A 151 -18.84 20.68 -17.65
N PRO A 152 -18.84 19.89 -18.73
CA PRO A 152 -18.30 20.31 -20.01
C PRO A 152 -18.88 21.63 -20.48
N GLY A 153 -18.03 22.56 -20.91
CA GLY A 153 -18.43 23.89 -21.37
C GLY A 153 -18.66 24.94 -20.28
N ALA A 154 -18.42 24.63 -19.01
CA ALA A 154 -18.33 25.64 -17.96
C ALA A 154 -17.20 26.64 -18.28
N THR A 155 -17.55 27.90 -18.50
CA THR A 155 -16.60 28.98 -18.84
C THR A 155 -16.24 29.86 -17.65
N GLU A 156 -17.03 29.82 -16.58
CA GLU A 156 -16.78 30.52 -15.33
C GLU A 156 -16.26 29.54 -14.26
N SER A 157 -15.19 29.93 -13.56
CA SER A 157 -14.72 29.20 -12.39
C SER A 157 -15.76 29.32 -11.28
N LEU A 158 -16.40 28.21 -10.89
CA LEU A 158 -17.36 28.15 -9.78
C LEU A 158 -16.69 28.30 -8.39
N GLY A 159 -15.40 28.62 -8.35
CA GLY A 159 -14.58 28.52 -7.14
C GLY A 159 -14.26 27.08 -6.78
N PRO A 160 -13.42 26.84 -5.76
CA PRO A 160 -13.13 25.49 -5.29
C PRO A 160 -14.40 24.84 -4.72
N ALA A 161 -14.55 23.53 -4.94
CA ALA A 161 -15.61 22.76 -4.32
C ALA A 161 -15.60 22.95 -2.78
N PRO A 162 -16.76 22.95 -2.10
CA PRO A 162 -16.83 23.18 -0.66
C PRO A 162 -15.88 22.28 0.16
N VAL A 163 -15.69 21.03 -0.27
CA VAL A 163 -14.78 20.08 0.36
C VAL A 163 -13.31 20.46 0.21
N VAL A 164 -12.90 20.93 -0.97
CA VAL A 164 -11.53 21.42 -1.23
C VAL A 164 -11.24 22.62 -0.34
N LYS A 165 -12.20 23.55 -0.23
CA LYS A 165 -12.08 24.69 0.69
C LYS A 165 -12.00 24.24 2.15
N TRP A 166 -12.87 23.33 2.58
CA TRP A 166 -12.86 22.80 3.96
C TRP A 166 -11.54 22.12 4.31
N LEU A 167 -10.94 21.35 3.38
CA LEU A 167 -9.62 20.77 3.57
C LEU A 167 -8.52 21.84 3.66
N ALA A 168 -8.52 22.84 2.78
CA ALA A 168 -7.53 23.92 2.81
C ALA A 168 -7.60 24.70 4.13
N ASP A 169 -8.81 25.07 4.55
CA ASP A 169 -9.04 25.75 5.84
C ASP A 169 -8.68 24.83 7.03
N GLY A 170 -8.85 23.51 6.89
CA GLY A 170 -8.45 22.51 7.89
C GLY A 170 -6.93 22.43 8.06
N VAL A 171 -6.18 22.47 6.96
CA VAL A 171 -4.70 22.52 6.96
C VAL A 171 -4.21 23.76 7.70
N GLU A 172 -4.78 24.93 7.40
CA GLU A 172 -4.46 26.17 8.12
C GLU A 172 -4.83 26.09 9.60
N THR A 173 -5.98 25.51 9.91
CA THR A 173 -6.46 25.34 11.29
C THR A 173 -5.50 24.48 12.10
N ALA A 174 -5.04 23.35 11.55
CA ALA A 174 -4.03 22.52 12.21
C ALA A 174 -2.72 23.30 12.43
N ALA A 175 -2.26 24.03 11.41
CA ALA A 175 -1.05 24.85 11.48
C ALA A 175 -1.12 25.94 12.57
N ARG A 176 -2.23 26.68 12.66
CA ARG A 176 -2.45 27.73 13.70
C ARG A 176 -2.28 27.20 15.13
N TYR A 177 -2.58 25.93 15.36
CA TYR A 177 -2.48 25.29 16.67
C TYR A 177 -1.24 24.41 16.83
N GLY A 178 -0.34 24.35 15.83
CA GLY A 178 0.85 23.50 15.87
C GLY A 178 0.48 22.00 15.91
N ARG A 179 -0.61 21.63 15.23
CA ARG A 179 -1.11 20.25 15.12
C ARG A 179 -0.87 19.72 13.72
N PHE A 180 -0.75 18.41 13.57
CA PHE A 180 -0.76 17.82 12.24
C PHE A 180 -2.20 17.59 11.75
N PHE A 181 -2.39 17.65 10.43
CA PHE A 181 -3.59 17.20 9.74
C PHE A 181 -3.25 15.99 8.89
N ALA A 182 -3.69 14.81 9.32
CA ALA A 182 -3.57 13.59 8.54
C ALA A 182 -4.73 13.47 7.55
N VAL A 183 -4.43 13.28 6.26
CA VAL A 183 -5.45 13.03 5.24
C VAL A 183 -5.16 11.68 4.63
N SER A 184 -6.07 10.72 4.75
CA SER A 184 -5.89 9.37 4.22
C SER A 184 -6.79 9.17 3.00
N LEU A 185 -6.20 8.96 1.83
CA LEU A 185 -6.94 8.68 0.60
C LEU A 185 -6.43 7.39 -0.01
N ASP A 186 -7.34 6.66 -0.66
CA ASP A 186 -7.07 5.49 -1.48
C ASP A 186 -7.12 5.85 -2.98
N GLU A 187 -6.93 4.84 -3.82
CA GLU A 187 -7.00 4.94 -5.27
C GLU A 187 -6.14 6.07 -5.86
N VAL A 188 -6.46 6.53 -7.06
CA VAL A 188 -5.75 7.66 -7.70
C VAL A 188 -6.13 9.02 -7.12
N ARG A 189 -6.80 9.09 -5.96
CA ARG A 189 -7.35 10.35 -5.41
C ARG A 189 -6.28 11.38 -5.10
N TRP A 190 -5.12 10.95 -4.57
CA TRP A 190 -3.99 11.87 -4.38
C TRP A 190 -3.45 12.42 -5.70
N LEU A 191 -3.37 11.58 -6.74
CA LEU A 191 -2.97 12.02 -8.08
C LEU A 191 -3.99 13.02 -8.67
N ARG A 192 -5.28 12.87 -8.36
CA ARG A 192 -6.30 13.88 -8.71
C ARG A 192 -6.08 15.19 -7.97
N VAL A 193 -5.79 15.16 -6.67
CA VAL A 193 -5.47 16.38 -5.91
C VAL A 193 -4.27 17.13 -6.53
N MET A 194 -3.30 16.40 -7.09
CA MET A 194 -2.12 16.96 -7.75
C MET A 194 -2.37 17.52 -9.16
N ALA A 195 -3.41 17.06 -9.84
CA ALA A 195 -3.66 17.33 -11.26
C ALA A 195 -4.91 18.21 -11.50
N ASN A 196 -5.96 18.05 -10.71
CA ASN A 196 -7.25 18.71 -10.91
C ASN A 196 -7.14 20.21 -10.61
N GLU A 197 -7.49 21.06 -11.59
CA GLU A 197 -7.45 22.52 -11.47
C GLU A 197 -8.28 23.04 -10.28
N SER A 198 -9.38 22.36 -9.94
CA SER A 198 -10.23 22.71 -8.79
C SER A 198 -9.54 22.50 -7.44
N CYS A 199 -8.49 21.66 -7.40
CA CYS A 199 -7.72 21.36 -6.19
C CYS A 199 -6.52 22.29 -5.98
N LEU A 200 -6.22 23.19 -6.92
CA LEU A 200 -5.08 24.11 -6.82
C LEU A 200 -5.06 24.92 -5.51
N PRO A 201 -6.18 25.47 -5.00
CA PRO A 201 -6.17 26.21 -3.73
C PRO A 201 -5.78 25.33 -2.53
N LEU A 202 -6.24 24.07 -2.50
CA LEU A 202 -5.82 23.11 -1.49
C LEU A 202 -4.33 22.81 -1.61
N TYR A 203 -3.84 22.53 -2.83
CA TYR A 203 -2.43 22.20 -3.05
C TYR A 203 -1.48 23.35 -2.68
N GLN A 204 -1.87 24.60 -2.98
CA GLN A 204 -1.13 25.79 -2.55
C GLN A 204 -1.09 25.90 -1.03
N ARG A 205 -2.22 25.68 -0.35
CA ARG A 205 -2.26 25.72 1.11
C ARG A 205 -1.44 24.60 1.74
N MET A 206 -1.43 23.41 1.14
CA MET A 206 -0.55 22.31 1.57
C MET A 206 0.92 22.73 1.53
N ARG A 207 1.40 23.36 0.44
CA ARG A 207 2.78 23.88 0.36
C ARG A 207 3.09 24.94 1.43
N GLU A 208 2.18 25.89 1.65
CA GLU A 208 2.35 26.95 2.65
C GLU A 208 2.46 26.39 4.08
N CYS A 209 1.68 25.35 4.35
CA CYS A 209 1.59 24.68 5.65
C CYS A 209 2.25 23.29 5.62
N ALA A 210 3.25 23.06 4.75
CA ALA A 210 3.80 21.73 4.47
C ALA A 210 4.18 20.93 5.73
N PRO A 211 4.80 21.51 6.77
CA PRO A 211 5.10 20.77 8.00
C PRO A 211 3.87 20.18 8.71
N TYR A 212 2.68 20.76 8.53
CA TYR A 212 1.48 20.41 9.28
C TYR A 212 0.55 19.46 8.53
N ILE A 213 0.70 19.27 7.23
CA ILE A 213 -0.10 18.31 6.45
C ILE A 213 0.67 16.98 6.33
N VAL A 214 -0.04 15.89 6.61
CA VAL A 214 0.45 14.52 6.45
C VAL A 214 -0.50 13.78 5.50
N PRO A 215 -0.19 13.78 4.18
CA PRO A 215 -0.87 12.89 3.23
C PRO A 215 -0.55 11.43 3.56
N ILE A 216 -1.55 10.55 3.53
CA ILE A 216 -1.43 9.13 3.81
C ILE A 216 -1.98 8.34 2.63
N ALA A 217 -1.19 7.38 2.15
CA ALA A 217 -1.61 6.38 1.17
C ALA A 217 -2.28 5.24 1.92
N ALA A 218 -3.59 5.04 1.76
CA ALA A 218 -4.35 4.07 2.55
C ALA A 218 -4.03 2.60 2.19
N CYS A 219 -3.16 2.32 1.22
CA CYS A 219 -2.84 0.96 0.74
C CYS A 219 -4.08 0.11 0.45
N ARG A 220 -5.16 0.74 -0.02
CA ARG A 220 -6.41 0.09 -0.43
C ARG A 220 -6.60 0.14 -1.94
N GLY A 221 -7.47 -0.75 -2.42
CA GLY A 221 -7.82 -0.84 -3.83
C GLY A 221 -6.67 -1.32 -4.73
N ALA A 222 -6.84 -1.12 -6.03
CA ALA A 222 -5.94 -1.67 -7.05
C ALA A 222 -4.74 -0.77 -7.38
N HIS A 223 -4.65 0.39 -6.74
CA HIS A 223 -3.80 1.51 -7.14
C HIS A 223 -2.70 1.83 -6.13
N VAL A 224 -2.15 0.83 -5.43
CA VAL A 224 -1.18 1.07 -4.36
C VAL A 224 0.12 1.70 -4.89
N ILE A 225 0.62 1.22 -6.03
CA ILE A 225 1.83 1.75 -6.66
C ILE A 225 1.71 3.25 -6.99
N PRO A 226 0.68 3.73 -7.72
CA PRO A 226 0.53 5.16 -7.99
C PRO A 226 0.25 6.00 -6.73
N GLN A 227 -0.43 5.46 -5.71
CA GLN A 227 -0.60 6.16 -4.42
C GLN A 227 0.75 6.50 -3.78
N ILE A 228 1.62 5.50 -3.63
CA ILE A 228 2.96 5.67 -3.03
C ILE A 228 3.81 6.60 -3.89
N SER A 229 3.82 6.41 -5.21
CA SER A 229 4.57 7.25 -6.15
C SER A 229 4.14 8.72 -6.11
N ALA A 230 2.83 8.98 -5.96
CA ALA A 230 2.27 10.32 -5.80
C ALA A 230 2.70 10.99 -4.50
N LEU A 231 2.58 10.29 -3.36
CA LEU A 231 2.92 10.88 -2.07
C LEU A 231 4.41 11.08 -1.87
N MET A 232 5.23 10.15 -2.34
CA MET A 232 6.68 10.34 -2.40
C MET A 232 7.00 11.59 -3.23
N GLY A 233 6.37 11.76 -4.40
CA GLY A 233 6.56 12.95 -5.23
C GLY A 233 6.13 14.25 -4.55
N MET A 234 4.96 14.29 -3.90
CA MET A 234 4.48 15.45 -3.12
C MET A 234 5.48 15.85 -2.03
N TRP A 235 6.05 14.87 -1.34
CA TRP A 235 7.07 15.10 -0.32
C TRP A 235 8.37 15.64 -0.90
N LEU A 236 8.87 15.05 -2.00
CA LEU A 236 10.10 15.50 -2.66
C LEU A 236 9.96 16.93 -3.19
N GLU A 237 8.83 17.27 -3.83
CA GLU A 237 8.58 18.63 -4.33
C GLU A 237 8.18 19.66 -3.26
N GLY A 238 8.02 19.23 -2.00
CA GLY A 238 7.78 20.11 -0.86
C GLY A 238 6.32 20.54 -0.64
N ALA A 239 5.35 19.82 -1.22
CA ALA A 239 3.93 20.01 -0.94
C ALA A 239 3.52 19.45 0.43
N ALA A 240 4.29 18.50 0.97
CA ALA A 240 4.14 18.03 2.34
C ALA A 240 5.53 17.90 3.00
N GLY A 241 5.62 18.21 4.29
CA GLY A 241 6.85 18.08 5.07
C GLY A 241 7.15 16.64 5.45
N GLN A 242 6.08 15.85 5.64
CA GLN A 242 6.10 14.41 5.88
C GLN A 242 4.91 13.78 5.15
N TRP A 243 4.96 12.46 4.97
CA TRP A 243 3.85 11.67 4.43
C TRP A 243 3.80 10.31 5.11
N GLY A 244 2.73 9.58 4.87
CA GLY A 244 2.48 8.31 5.54
C GLY A 244 1.88 7.22 4.67
N ILE A 245 1.86 6.03 5.25
CA ILE A 245 1.26 4.83 4.69
C ILE A 245 0.24 4.27 5.67
N GLY A 246 -0.86 3.72 5.16
CA GLY A 246 -1.95 3.19 5.96
C GLY A 246 -2.16 1.71 5.70
N PRO A 247 -1.35 0.80 6.25
CA PRO A 247 -1.55 -0.63 6.04
C PRO A 247 -2.97 -1.07 6.46
N ASP A 248 -3.71 -1.71 5.54
CA ASP A 248 -5.10 -2.13 5.75
C ASP A 248 -5.35 -3.51 5.14
N SER A 249 -5.80 -4.47 5.95
CA SER A 249 -6.14 -5.82 5.51
C SER A 249 -7.32 -5.87 4.55
N ALA A 250 -8.12 -4.81 4.46
CA ALA A 250 -9.17 -4.70 3.46
C ALA A 250 -8.65 -4.78 2.03
N TRP A 251 -7.38 -4.40 1.78
CA TRP A 251 -6.73 -4.55 0.47
C TRP A 251 -6.84 -5.98 -0.08
N HIS A 252 -6.65 -7.00 0.75
CA HIS A 252 -6.73 -8.40 0.33
C HIS A 252 -8.12 -8.78 -0.22
N ARG A 253 -9.16 -8.22 0.39
CA ARG A 253 -10.55 -8.38 -0.09
C ARG A 253 -10.80 -7.54 -1.34
N ASP A 254 -10.27 -6.32 -1.40
CA ASP A 254 -10.42 -5.43 -2.56
C ASP A 254 -9.75 -6.08 -3.80
N ALA A 255 -8.60 -6.74 -3.61
CA ALA A 255 -7.88 -7.57 -4.59
C ALA A 255 -8.54 -8.93 -4.89
N ARG A 256 -9.65 -9.27 -4.20
CA ARG A 256 -10.38 -10.53 -4.36
C ARG A 256 -9.55 -11.78 -4.06
N PHE A 257 -8.58 -11.70 -3.15
CA PHE A 257 -7.81 -12.87 -2.76
C PHE A 257 -8.55 -13.67 -1.68
N ILE A 258 -8.52 -15.00 -1.81
CA ILE A 258 -9.08 -15.93 -0.82
C ILE A 258 -7.95 -16.69 -0.13
N ALA A 259 -7.04 -17.25 -0.91
CA ALA A 259 -5.84 -17.95 -0.48
C ALA A 259 -4.82 -17.90 -1.63
N PRO A 260 -3.54 -18.21 -1.41
CA PRO A 260 -2.55 -18.20 -2.48
C PRO A 260 -2.99 -19.03 -3.69
N GLY A 261 -3.13 -18.37 -4.84
CA GLY A 261 -3.57 -18.95 -6.09
C GLY A 261 -5.07 -19.11 -6.21
N ILE A 262 -5.87 -18.54 -5.31
CA ILE A 262 -7.35 -18.59 -5.30
C ILE A 262 -7.90 -17.17 -5.21
N VAL A 263 -8.59 -16.76 -6.28
CA VAL A 263 -9.25 -15.45 -6.37
C VAL A 263 -10.77 -15.60 -6.31
N GLY A 264 -11.50 -14.61 -5.83
CA GLY A 264 -12.96 -14.58 -5.79
C GLY A 264 -13.53 -13.80 -4.61
N ILE A 265 -14.81 -14.06 -4.31
CA ILE A 265 -15.50 -13.46 -3.16
C ILE A 265 -15.73 -14.59 -2.13
N ALA A 266 -15.17 -14.41 -0.93
CA ALA A 266 -15.38 -15.31 0.20
C ALA A 266 -16.41 -14.72 1.18
N ASP A 267 -17.22 -15.59 1.79
CA ASP A 267 -18.15 -15.26 2.87
C ASP A 267 -17.99 -16.26 4.04
N PRO A 268 -17.46 -15.84 5.20
CA PRO A 268 -16.97 -14.50 5.51
C PRO A 268 -15.71 -14.12 4.70
N PRO A 269 -15.35 -12.83 4.61
CA PRO A 269 -14.15 -12.39 3.90
C PRO A 269 -12.89 -13.10 4.39
N ALA A 270 -12.03 -13.50 3.44
CA ALA A 270 -10.75 -14.13 3.76
C ALA A 270 -9.84 -13.17 4.53
N GLN A 271 -9.12 -13.71 5.51
CA GLN A 271 -8.12 -12.95 6.27
C GLN A 271 -6.87 -12.78 5.43
N MET A 272 -6.33 -11.56 5.44
CA MET A 272 -5.05 -11.27 4.81
C MET A 272 -3.92 -12.00 5.55
N PRO A 273 -3.03 -12.71 4.84
CA PRO A 273 -1.79 -13.23 5.42
C PRO A 273 -1.03 -12.14 6.20
N PRO A 274 -0.68 -12.37 7.49
CA PRO A 274 0.01 -11.38 8.33
C PRO A 274 1.22 -10.73 7.67
N ALA A 275 2.03 -11.51 6.94
CA ALA A 275 3.23 -11.03 6.28
C ALA A 275 2.98 -9.84 5.33
N LEU A 276 1.80 -9.71 4.71
CA LEU A 276 1.52 -8.60 3.80
C LEU A 276 1.48 -7.22 4.50
N TYR A 277 1.18 -7.18 5.82
CA TYR A 277 1.36 -5.94 6.61
C TYR A 277 2.82 -5.50 6.60
N ARG A 278 3.75 -6.44 6.73
CA ARG A 278 5.19 -6.14 6.66
C ARG A 278 5.58 -5.57 5.30
N ALA A 279 5.05 -6.10 4.20
CA ALA A 279 5.31 -5.54 2.88
C ALA A 279 4.88 -4.07 2.79
N MET A 280 3.63 -3.76 3.18
CA MET A 280 3.12 -2.38 3.22
C MET A 280 4.00 -1.45 4.07
N ILE A 281 4.41 -1.89 5.27
CA ILE A 281 5.27 -1.09 6.14
C ILE A 281 6.64 -0.83 5.49
N LEU A 282 7.24 -1.83 4.85
CA LEU A 282 8.55 -1.72 4.23
C LEU A 282 8.53 -0.84 2.97
N ASP A 283 7.45 -0.87 2.18
CA ASP A 283 7.25 0.05 1.06
C ASP A 283 7.26 1.51 1.54
N GLY A 284 6.58 1.80 2.65
CA GLY A 284 6.65 3.12 3.28
C GLY A 284 8.06 3.46 3.78
N ALA A 285 8.73 2.54 4.47
CA ALA A 285 10.07 2.79 5.01
C ALA A 285 11.09 3.11 3.91
N MET A 286 11.11 2.33 2.83
CA MET A 286 12.06 2.53 1.74
C MET A 286 11.77 3.79 0.90
N THR A 287 10.54 4.29 0.90
CA THR A 287 10.14 5.52 0.19
C THR A 287 10.12 6.75 1.09
N GLY A 288 10.47 6.60 2.37
CA GLY A 288 10.65 7.70 3.32
C GLY A 288 9.38 8.15 4.04
N ALA A 289 8.34 7.32 4.10
CA ALA A 289 7.17 7.58 4.93
C ALA A 289 7.56 7.58 6.41
N THR A 290 7.11 8.59 7.16
CA THR A 290 7.38 8.73 8.59
C THR A 290 6.13 8.62 9.45
N VAL A 291 4.97 8.40 8.82
CA VAL A 291 3.69 8.20 9.52
C VAL A 291 3.07 6.88 9.08
N TYR A 292 2.68 6.03 10.03
CA TYR A 292 2.02 4.76 9.74
C TYR A 292 0.65 4.74 10.42
N SER A 293 -0.43 4.63 9.64
CA SER A 293 -1.80 4.75 10.13
C SER A 293 -2.58 3.46 9.98
N PHE A 294 -2.84 2.75 11.07
CA PHE A 294 -3.51 1.46 11.08
C PHE A 294 -5.00 1.62 11.35
N ALA A 295 -5.81 1.55 10.29
CA ALA A 295 -7.27 1.69 10.37
C ALA A 295 -7.99 0.39 10.79
N ALA A 296 -7.41 -0.77 10.46
CA ALA A 296 -7.96 -2.09 10.75
C ALA A 296 -7.77 -2.48 12.22
N GLY A 297 -8.52 -1.83 13.13
CA GLY A 297 -8.41 -2.06 14.59
C GLY A 297 -8.63 -3.52 15.03
N ALA A 298 -9.34 -4.32 14.23
CA ALA A 298 -9.51 -5.76 14.48
C ALA A 298 -8.19 -6.55 14.41
N ASP A 299 -7.20 -6.05 13.67
CA ASP A 299 -5.90 -6.70 13.44
C ASP A 299 -4.80 -6.22 14.41
N LEU A 300 -5.15 -5.30 15.32
CA LEU A 300 -4.22 -4.73 16.31
C LEU A 300 -4.19 -5.54 17.62
N TRP A 301 -3.32 -5.15 18.56
CA TRP A 301 -3.10 -5.88 19.82
C TRP A 301 -4.33 -5.98 20.73
N PHE A 302 -5.27 -5.04 20.61
CA PHE A 302 -6.56 -5.04 21.30
C PHE A 302 -7.70 -5.63 20.44
N GLY A 303 -7.41 -5.97 19.19
CA GLY A 303 -8.38 -6.48 18.22
C GLY A 303 -8.69 -7.96 18.41
N VAL A 304 -9.75 -8.42 17.73
CA VAL A 304 -10.20 -9.82 17.78
C VAL A 304 -9.30 -10.76 16.96
N ASN A 305 -8.56 -10.23 16.00
CA ASN A 305 -7.64 -10.95 15.13
C ASN A 305 -6.19 -10.51 15.42
N ARG A 306 -5.62 -10.98 16.53
CA ARG A 306 -4.31 -10.49 17.00
C ARG A 306 -3.11 -11.02 16.20
N GLY A 307 -3.29 -12.07 15.38
CA GLY A 307 -2.23 -12.71 14.58
C GLY A 307 -1.38 -11.72 13.77
N PRO A 308 -1.99 -10.86 12.92
CA PRO A 308 -1.29 -9.78 12.22
C PRO A 308 -0.39 -8.89 13.08
N TRP A 309 -0.86 -8.50 14.27
CA TRP A 309 -0.08 -7.69 15.19
C TRP A 309 1.16 -8.41 15.70
N ASP A 310 0.97 -9.60 16.28
CA ASP A 310 2.03 -10.36 16.95
C ASP A 310 3.07 -10.89 15.95
N GLU A 311 2.62 -11.32 14.76
CA GLU A 311 3.46 -11.97 13.75
C GLU A 311 4.17 -10.98 12.83
N SER A 312 3.59 -9.81 12.55
CA SER A 312 4.08 -8.95 11.46
C SER A 312 4.17 -7.46 11.79
N ILE A 313 3.11 -6.84 12.31
CA ILE A 313 3.08 -5.38 12.52
C ILE A 313 4.10 -4.97 13.59
N GLU A 314 3.96 -5.47 14.82
CA GLU A 314 4.84 -5.07 15.93
C GLU A 314 6.33 -5.40 15.64
N PRO A 315 6.69 -6.61 15.17
CA PRO A 315 8.07 -6.92 14.86
C PRO A 315 8.65 -6.03 13.75
N THR A 316 7.86 -5.69 12.73
CA THR A 316 8.32 -4.83 11.63
C THR A 316 8.53 -3.40 12.09
N LEU A 317 7.61 -2.83 12.89
CA LEU A 317 7.78 -1.49 13.47
C LEU A 317 9.03 -1.39 14.34
N ARG A 318 9.30 -2.39 15.17
CA ARG A 318 10.54 -2.45 15.96
C ARG A 318 11.78 -2.53 15.08
N GLN A 319 11.76 -3.38 14.05
CA GLN A 319 12.91 -3.55 13.17
C GLN A 319 13.26 -2.25 12.42
N ILE A 320 12.28 -1.51 11.89
CA ILE A 320 12.55 -0.25 11.18
C ILE A 320 13.13 0.82 12.11
N LEU A 321 12.76 0.82 13.39
CA LEU A 321 13.32 1.69 14.41
C LEU A 321 14.74 1.26 14.80
N ASP A 322 14.92 0.01 15.19
CA ASP A 322 16.18 -0.53 15.71
C ASP A 322 17.34 -0.42 14.70
N LEU A 323 17.03 -0.54 13.41
CA LEU A 323 17.99 -0.46 12.31
C LEU A 323 17.99 0.90 11.60
N GLY A 324 17.04 1.80 11.93
CA GLY A 324 16.88 3.10 11.27
C GLY A 324 16.64 2.97 9.76
N LEU A 325 15.66 2.17 9.38
CA LEU A 325 15.41 1.78 7.98
C LEU A 325 14.55 2.79 7.21
N ILE A 326 13.88 3.72 7.88
CA ILE A 326 13.11 4.76 7.20
C ILE A 326 14.08 5.67 6.45
N ALA A 327 13.93 5.73 5.12
CA ALA A 327 14.82 6.49 4.26
C ALA A 327 14.65 8.00 4.52
N ARG A 328 15.76 8.68 4.80
CA ARG A 328 15.77 10.16 4.91
C ARG A 328 15.62 10.78 3.52
N LYS A 329 15.01 11.98 3.47
CA LYS A 329 14.76 12.72 2.23
C LYS A 329 15.98 12.84 1.32
N GLU A 330 17.12 13.21 1.88
CA GLU A 330 18.38 13.33 1.13
C GLU A 330 18.82 12.04 0.40
N PHE A 331 18.51 10.86 0.95
CA PHE A 331 18.84 9.59 0.32
C PHE A 331 17.85 9.23 -0.78
N VAL A 332 16.57 9.55 -0.57
CA VAL A 332 15.53 9.38 -1.58
C VAL A 332 15.78 10.32 -2.75
N ASP A 333 15.97 11.62 -2.49
CA ASP A 333 16.32 12.66 -3.48
C ASP A 333 17.50 12.21 -4.36
N LYS A 334 18.57 11.71 -3.73
CA LYS A 334 19.77 11.24 -4.45
C LYS A 334 19.50 9.99 -5.31
N LYS A 335 18.57 9.13 -4.90
CA LYS A 335 18.23 7.89 -5.61
C LYS A 335 17.25 8.15 -6.76
N THR A 336 16.37 9.13 -6.64
CA THR A 336 15.38 9.50 -7.66
C THR A 336 15.97 10.44 -8.71
N ARG A 337 16.28 9.93 -9.91
CA ARG A 337 16.85 10.72 -11.01
C ARG A 337 15.81 11.19 -12.03
N VAL A 338 14.79 10.37 -12.28
CA VAL A 338 13.72 10.65 -13.23
C VAL A 338 12.42 10.82 -12.45
N ALA A 339 11.65 11.84 -12.79
CA ALA A 339 10.30 12.06 -12.26
C ALA A 339 9.29 12.18 -13.41
N PHE A 340 8.04 11.82 -13.12
CA PHE A 340 6.92 12.05 -14.04
C PHE A 340 6.07 13.20 -13.51
N GLN A 341 5.77 14.19 -14.35
CA GLN A 341 4.95 15.32 -13.94
C GLN A 341 3.53 15.15 -14.47
N ALA A 342 2.54 15.20 -13.59
CA ALA A 342 1.14 15.11 -13.99
C ALA A 342 0.73 16.30 -14.89
N GLY A 343 -0.26 16.10 -15.75
CA GLY A 343 -0.87 17.17 -16.53
C GLY A 343 -1.94 17.89 -15.72
N LEU A 344 -2.14 19.19 -15.98
CA LEU A 344 -3.27 19.92 -15.40
C LEU A 344 -4.57 19.40 -16.02
N ALA A 345 -5.50 18.96 -15.17
CA ALA A 345 -6.78 18.39 -15.60
C ALA A 345 -7.95 19.33 -15.28
N ARG A 346 -8.75 19.67 -16.29
CA ARG A 346 -10.01 20.40 -16.13
C ARG A 346 -11.23 19.51 -16.32
N THR A 347 -11.03 18.38 -16.98
CA THR A 347 -12.04 17.38 -17.29
C THR A 347 -11.50 15.99 -16.95
N PRO A 348 -12.38 14.98 -16.80
CA PRO A 348 -11.94 13.59 -16.72
C PRO A 348 -10.99 13.20 -17.86
N GLN A 349 -11.28 13.61 -19.10
CA GLN A 349 -10.48 13.32 -20.28
C GLN A 349 -9.04 13.86 -20.17
N ASP A 350 -8.87 15.08 -19.64
CA ASP A 350 -7.53 15.65 -19.42
C ASP A 350 -6.74 14.81 -18.40
N PHE A 351 -7.42 14.30 -17.37
CA PHE A 351 -6.79 13.47 -16.34
C PHE A 351 -6.31 12.13 -16.90
N HIS A 352 -7.06 11.52 -17.83
CA HIS A 352 -6.65 10.28 -18.50
C HIS A 352 -5.34 10.42 -19.30
N VAL A 353 -4.98 11.63 -19.76
CA VAL A 353 -3.67 11.87 -20.38
C VAL A 353 -2.54 11.57 -19.37
N THR A 354 -2.75 11.86 -18.09
CA THR A 354 -1.83 11.51 -16.99
C THR A 354 -1.88 10.02 -16.69
N LEU A 355 -3.08 9.43 -16.61
CA LEU A 355 -3.26 8.01 -16.26
C LEU A 355 -2.66 7.06 -17.30
N ARG A 356 -2.68 7.43 -18.59
CA ARG A 356 -2.05 6.67 -19.67
C ARG A 356 -0.62 6.22 -19.37
N ASP A 357 0.13 7.02 -18.62
CA ASP A 357 1.45 6.66 -18.11
C ASP A 357 1.39 6.16 -16.66
N ALA A 358 0.70 6.90 -15.79
CA ALA A 358 0.81 6.76 -14.34
C ALA A 358 -0.08 5.68 -13.70
N ASP A 359 -1.03 5.09 -14.43
CA ASP A 359 -1.94 4.08 -13.88
C ASP A 359 -2.36 3.03 -14.91
N ALA A 360 -2.20 1.75 -14.58
CA ALA A 360 -2.49 0.64 -15.49
C ALA A 360 -3.88 -0.01 -15.27
N VAL A 361 -4.62 0.46 -14.26
CA VAL A 361 -5.93 -0.08 -13.90
C VAL A 361 -7.03 0.69 -14.62
N LEU A 362 -6.98 2.01 -14.60
CA LEU A 362 -7.93 2.91 -15.27
C LEU A 362 -7.51 3.26 -16.70
N ASP A 363 -6.24 3.07 -17.05
CA ASP A 363 -5.69 3.37 -18.38
C ASP A 363 -4.49 2.46 -18.72
N ALA A 364 -3.68 2.83 -19.72
CA ALA A 364 -2.59 2.01 -20.24
C ALA A 364 -1.39 1.83 -19.31
N GLY A 365 -1.15 2.73 -18.35
CA GLY A 365 -0.08 2.63 -17.35
C GLY A 365 1.33 2.39 -17.90
N ASN A 366 1.72 3.05 -18.99
CA ASN A 366 2.99 2.76 -19.68
C ASN A 366 4.23 2.86 -18.77
N LEU A 367 4.27 3.86 -17.87
CA LEU A 367 5.35 4.03 -16.90
C LEU A 367 5.31 2.89 -15.86
N ILE A 368 4.12 2.54 -15.36
CA ILE A 368 3.94 1.49 -14.37
C ILE A 368 4.46 0.14 -14.89
N HIS A 369 4.08 -0.24 -16.11
CA HIS A 369 4.59 -1.45 -16.77
C HIS A 369 6.11 -1.41 -17.02
N ALA A 370 6.65 -0.23 -17.32
CA ALA A 370 8.07 -0.07 -17.63
C ALA A 370 8.95 -0.14 -16.39
N ALA A 371 8.55 0.57 -15.33
CA ALA A 371 9.32 0.74 -14.11
C ALA A 371 9.13 -0.45 -13.15
N TYR A 372 7.91 -0.94 -13.02
CA TYR A 372 7.54 -1.86 -11.94
C TYR A 372 7.24 -3.27 -12.44
N GLY A 373 7.13 -3.48 -13.75
CA GLY A 373 6.94 -4.82 -14.33
C GLY A 373 5.56 -5.39 -14.05
N MET A 374 4.54 -4.54 -13.93
CA MET A 374 3.16 -4.98 -13.72
C MET A 374 2.72 -5.92 -14.84
N GLU A 375 2.30 -7.14 -14.52
CA GLU A 375 2.02 -8.18 -15.52
C GLU A 375 0.55 -8.22 -15.94
N ARG A 376 -0.37 -8.08 -14.97
CA ARG A 376 -1.83 -8.27 -15.17
C ARG A 376 -2.65 -7.22 -14.41
N PRO A 377 -2.73 -5.99 -14.93
CA PRO A 377 -3.45 -4.92 -14.27
C PRO A 377 -4.91 -5.25 -13.99
N GLY A 378 -5.39 -4.89 -12.80
CA GLY A 378 -6.78 -5.11 -12.38
C GLY A 378 -7.09 -6.55 -11.93
N GLN A 379 -6.47 -7.57 -12.53
CA GLN A 379 -6.66 -8.97 -12.13
C GLN A 379 -5.90 -9.33 -10.85
N ILE A 380 -4.71 -8.75 -10.67
CA ILE A 380 -3.90 -8.88 -9.46
C ILE A 380 -3.51 -7.46 -9.08
N SER A 381 -4.03 -6.98 -7.96
CA SER A 381 -3.54 -5.73 -7.37
C SER A 381 -2.11 -5.99 -6.87
N GLU A 382 -1.15 -5.19 -7.32
CA GLU A 382 0.24 -5.31 -6.89
C GLU A 382 0.47 -4.39 -5.69
N LEU A 383 0.97 -4.97 -4.61
CA LEU A 383 1.42 -4.22 -3.45
C LEU A 383 2.88 -3.83 -3.64
N ILE A 384 3.68 -4.80 -4.08
CA ILE A 384 5.13 -4.70 -4.24
C ILE A 384 5.42 -4.64 -5.75
N PRO A 385 6.23 -3.67 -6.23
CA PRO A 385 6.67 -3.68 -7.61
C PRO A 385 7.38 -5.01 -7.98
N ASN A 386 7.06 -5.59 -9.14
CA ASN A 386 7.78 -6.78 -9.65
C ASN A 386 9.25 -6.50 -10.02
N SER A 387 9.67 -5.23 -10.03
CA SER A 387 11.07 -4.84 -10.21
C SER A 387 11.44 -3.63 -9.36
N GLY A 388 12.56 -3.74 -8.63
CA GLY A 388 13.18 -2.63 -7.91
C GLY A 388 14.27 -1.90 -8.71
N ARG A 389 14.50 -2.28 -9.97
CA ARG A 389 15.63 -1.82 -10.81
C ARG A 389 15.71 -0.30 -10.93
N TYR A 390 14.57 0.36 -11.05
CA TYR A 390 14.49 1.81 -11.26
C TYR A 390 14.13 2.58 -9.99
N TYR A 391 14.08 1.88 -8.85
CA TYR A 391 13.47 2.39 -7.61
C TYR A 391 12.03 2.86 -7.85
N TRP A 392 11.47 3.63 -6.93
CA TRP A 392 10.19 4.31 -7.11
C TRP A 392 10.39 5.58 -7.94
N ILE A 393 9.51 5.79 -8.92
CA ILE A 393 9.48 6.98 -9.78
C ILE A 393 8.47 7.98 -9.19
N PRO A 394 8.91 9.14 -8.69
CA PRO A 394 7.99 10.11 -8.11
C PRO A 394 7.06 10.70 -9.16
N LEU A 395 5.78 10.84 -8.80
CA LEU A 395 4.80 11.61 -9.57
C LEU A 395 4.75 13.03 -9.00
N LEU A 396 5.03 14.04 -9.81
CA LEU A 396 5.01 15.45 -9.45
C LEU A 396 3.68 16.09 -9.83
N SER A 397 3.31 17.15 -9.14
CA SER A 397 2.05 17.84 -9.43
C SER A 397 2.09 18.60 -10.74
N ALA A 398 0.91 18.86 -11.31
CA ALA A 398 0.76 19.65 -12.52
C ALA A 398 1.32 21.08 -12.38
N ILE A 399 1.43 21.56 -11.15
CA ILE A 399 1.96 22.89 -10.80
C ILE A 399 3.27 22.80 -10.02
N SER A 400 4.07 21.74 -10.21
CA SER A 400 5.38 21.58 -9.56
C SER A 400 6.27 22.82 -9.77
N THR A 401 7.07 23.15 -8.76
CA THR A 401 7.86 24.39 -8.78
C THR A 401 9.17 24.20 -9.53
N GLU A 402 9.71 25.28 -10.11
CA GLU A 402 11.02 25.24 -10.78
C GLU A 402 12.14 24.73 -9.85
N ALA A 403 12.09 25.08 -8.56
CA ALA A 403 13.04 24.58 -7.56
C ALA A 403 12.95 23.06 -7.37
N ALA A 404 11.73 22.50 -7.30
CA ALA A 404 11.53 21.06 -7.27
C ALA A 404 11.97 20.41 -8.60
N SER A 405 11.76 21.11 -9.71
CA SER A 405 12.14 20.60 -11.03
C SER A 405 13.66 20.43 -11.21
N GLN A 406 14.45 21.25 -10.52
CA GLN A 406 15.91 21.19 -10.57
C GLN A 406 16.52 20.02 -9.75
N SER A 407 15.73 19.37 -8.89
CA SER A 407 16.18 18.22 -8.10
C SER A 407 16.28 16.92 -8.90
N PHE A 408 15.72 16.87 -10.11
CA PHE A 408 15.70 15.69 -10.96
C PHE A 408 16.54 15.89 -12.22
N GLU A 409 17.20 14.82 -12.68
CA GLU A 409 17.96 14.86 -13.93
C GLU A 409 17.03 14.91 -15.15
N VAL A 410 15.84 14.32 -15.04
CA VAL A 410 14.80 14.34 -16.09
C VAL A 410 13.42 14.44 -15.46
N ILE A 411 12.58 15.30 -16.06
CA ILE A 411 11.15 15.36 -15.79
C ILE A 411 10.42 15.07 -17.08
N VAL A 412 9.50 14.12 -17.01
CA VAL A 412 8.75 13.62 -18.17
C VAL A 412 7.30 14.07 -18.04
N PRO A 413 6.81 14.92 -18.96
CA PRO A 413 5.39 15.24 -19.06
C PRO A 413 4.56 14.08 -19.61
N PRO A 414 3.24 14.09 -19.43
CA PRO A 414 2.35 13.03 -19.90
C PRO A 414 2.41 12.85 -21.42
N GLY A 415 2.39 11.60 -21.88
CA GLY A 415 2.37 11.26 -23.31
C GLY A 415 3.67 11.52 -24.07
N THR A 416 4.73 11.97 -23.40
CA THR A 416 6.05 12.18 -24.02
C THR A 416 6.70 10.87 -24.45
N GLN A 417 6.52 9.81 -23.65
CA GLN A 417 6.97 8.46 -23.98
C GLN A 417 5.78 7.70 -24.60
N PRO A 418 5.89 7.25 -25.86
CA PRO A 418 4.75 6.65 -26.56
C PRO A 418 4.42 5.22 -26.13
N SER A 419 5.35 4.51 -25.49
CA SER A 419 5.21 3.09 -25.11
C SER A 419 6.03 2.72 -23.88
N VAL A 420 5.76 1.51 -23.37
CA VAL A 420 6.50 0.87 -22.28
C VAL A 420 8.00 0.73 -22.61
N GLU A 421 8.35 0.37 -23.84
CA GLU A 421 9.74 0.20 -24.28
C GLU A 421 10.50 1.53 -24.26
N SER A 422 9.85 2.61 -24.70
CA SER A 422 10.43 3.96 -24.68
C SER A 422 10.72 4.42 -23.25
N TRP A 423 9.80 4.13 -22.32
CA TRP A 423 10.03 4.35 -20.89
C TRP A 423 11.19 3.51 -20.35
N ARG A 424 11.28 2.22 -20.67
CA ARG A 424 12.39 1.35 -20.25
C ARG A 424 13.74 1.85 -20.76
N GLU A 425 13.80 2.30 -22.01
CA GLU A 425 15.01 2.88 -22.58
C GLU A 425 15.43 4.15 -21.82
N LEU A 426 14.48 5.06 -21.54
CA LEU A 426 14.75 6.26 -20.77
C LEU A 426 15.29 5.92 -19.38
N LEU A 427 14.56 5.12 -18.61
CA LEU A 427 14.94 4.77 -17.24
C LEU A 427 16.28 4.00 -17.21
N GLY A 428 16.54 3.13 -18.18
CA GLY A 428 17.79 2.38 -18.32
C GLY A 428 19.04 3.25 -18.48
N ARG A 429 18.91 4.51 -18.91
CA ARG A 429 20.02 5.47 -18.99
C ARG A 429 20.43 6.03 -17.62
N TYR A 430 19.51 6.05 -16.67
CA TYR A 430 19.70 6.72 -15.37
C TYR A 430 19.91 5.76 -14.20
N TYR A 431 19.38 4.54 -14.29
CA TYR A 431 19.37 3.61 -13.17
C TYR A 431 20.13 2.32 -13.46
N GLN A 432 20.79 1.82 -12.42
CA GLN A 432 21.39 0.49 -12.37
C GLN A 432 20.71 -0.32 -11.27
N PRO A 433 20.52 -1.63 -11.45
CA PRO A 433 19.91 -2.47 -10.43
C PRO A 433 20.79 -2.57 -9.19
N ASP A 434 20.18 -2.61 -8.01
CA ASP A 434 20.88 -2.76 -6.72
C ASP A 434 21.35 -4.22 -6.46
N GLY A 435 20.84 -5.18 -7.23
CA GLY A 435 21.17 -6.60 -7.15
C GLY A 435 20.68 -7.38 -8.37
N GLU A 436 20.89 -8.69 -8.36
CA GLU A 436 20.47 -9.61 -9.42
C GLU A 436 19.43 -10.61 -8.87
N GLY A 437 18.62 -11.20 -9.75
CA GLY A 437 17.59 -12.18 -9.40
C GLY A 437 16.21 -11.78 -9.89
N THR A 438 15.20 -12.52 -9.43
CA THR A 438 13.78 -12.29 -9.77
C THR A 438 12.99 -11.59 -8.67
N ALA A 439 13.58 -11.44 -7.47
CA ALA A 439 12.95 -10.70 -6.37
C ALA A 439 13.01 -9.18 -6.58
N PHE A 440 12.12 -8.45 -5.90
CA PHE A 440 12.29 -7.00 -5.76
C PHE A 440 13.50 -6.72 -4.86
N ILE A 441 14.43 -5.91 -5.35
CA ILE A 441 15.64 -5.51 -4.61
C ILE A 441 15.78 -3.99 -4.70
N THR A 442 15.87 -3.33 -3.54
CA THR A 442 16.27 -1.91 -3.51
C THR A 442 17.13 -1.56 -2.32
N HIS A 443 18.08 -0.65 -2.54
CA HIS A 443 18.99 -0.11 -1.54
C HIS A 443 18.85 1.41 -1.42
N VAL A 444 18.46 1.91 -0.25
CA VAL A 444 18.28 3.35 -0.01
C VAL A 444 18.60 3.71 1.43
N GLY A 445 19.47 4.71 1.62
CA GLY A 445 19.96 5.10 2.93
C GLY A 445 20.64 3.92 3.65
N ARG A 446 20.12 3.55 4.83
CA ARG A 446 20.59 2.38 5.59
C ARG A 446 19.90 1.08 5.20
N GLY A 447 18.78 1.14 4.49
CA GLY A 447 17.93 -0.02 4.22
C GLY A 447 18.29 -0.72 2.92
N LEU A 448 18.33 -2.05 2.99
CA LEU A 448 18.38 -2.94 1.84
C LEU A 448 17.19 -3.91 1.92
N PHE A 449 16.29 -3.82 0.96
CA PHE A 449 15.01 -4.53 0.96
C PHE A 449 15.02 -5.58 -0.15
N ILE A 450 14.63 -6.80 0.20
CA ILE A 450 14.55 -7.95 -0.72
C ILE A 450 13.21 -8.62 -0.48
N MET A 451 12.31 -8.54 -1.45
CA MET A 451 10.90 -8.88 -1.25
C MET A 451 10.40 -9.81 -2.34
N ASN A 452 9.67 -10.85 -1.93
CA ASN A 452 8.92 -11.67 -2.87
C ASN A 452 7.74 -10.85 -3.42
N THR A 453 7.60 -10.72 -4.73
CA THR A 453 6.60 -9.85 -5.37
C THR A 453 5.32 -10.60 -5.74
N ARG A 454 5.13 -11.81 -5.23
CA ARG A 454 3.99 -12.67 -5.56
C ARG A 454 3.03 -12.70 -4.37
N GLU A 455 2.05 -11.80 -4.37
CA GLU A 455 1.11 -11.63 -3.25
C GLU A 455 -0.03 -12.65 -3.25
N ASN A 456 -0.23 -13.37 -4.36
CA ASN A 456 -1.26 -14.40 -4.49
C ASN A 456 -0.79 -15.66 -5.20
N SER A 457 0.51 -15.97 -5.19
CA SER A 457 1.00 -17.25 -5.70
C SER A 457 2.24 -17.72 -4.96
N VAL A 458 2.32 -19.03 -4.70
CA VAL A 458 3.48 -19.65 -4.04
C VAL A 458 4.57 -19.89 -5.07
N GLU A 459 5.25 -18.81 -5.44
CA GLU A 459 6.37 -18.83 -6.37
C GLU A 459 7.63 -18.26 -5.69
N PRO A 460 8.70 -19.06 -5.53
CA PRO A 460 9.94 -18.57 -4.95
C PRO A 460 10.69 -17.65 -5.93
N GLN A 461 11.30 -16.59 -5.40
CA GLN A 461 12.11 -15.66 -6.18
C GLN A 461 13.55 -15.64 -5.67
N THR A 462 14.51 -15.55 -6.59
CA THR A 462 15.94 -15.56 -6.27
C THR A 462 16.46 -14.13 -6.08
N PHE A 463 17.51 -13.99 -5.28
CA PHE A 463 18.26 -12.74 -5.17
C PHE A 463 19.76 -13.00 -5.03
N ARG A 464 20.56 -12.03 -5.47
CA ARG A 464 22.01 -11.99 -5.29
C ARG A 464 22.46 -10.54 -5.12
N LEU A 465 23.24 -10.31 -4.07
CA LEU A 465 23.82 -9.03 -3.70
C LEU A 465 25.33 -9.18 -3.62
N ALA A 466 26.05 -8.24 -4.23
CA ALA A 466 27.51 -8.30 -4.30
C ALA A 466 28.18 -8.09 -2.94
N ALA A 467 27.59 -7.26 -2.07
CA ALA A 467 28.18 -6.89 -0.79
C ALA A 467 27.12 -6.42 0.22
N VAL A 468 27.01 -7.13 1.34
CA VAL A 468 26.24 -6.75 2.54
C VAL A 468 27.11 -6.85 3.78
N PRO A 469 26.81 -6.15 4.89
CA PRO A 469 27.61 -6.24 6.10
C PRO A 469 27.79 -7.68 6.61
N ALA A 470 29.04 -8.07 6.83
CA ALA A 470 29.42 -9.45 7.14
C ALA A 470 28.92 -9.84 8.55
N PRO A 471 28.26 -11.00 8.71
CA PRO A 471 27.74 -11.46 9.99
C PRO A 471 28.84 -11.83 10.96
N VAL A 472 28.51 -11.80 12.25
CA VAL A 472 29.34 -12.38 13.30
C VAL A 472 29.14 -13.90 13.30
N ARG A 473 30.24 -14.64 13.28
CA ARG A 473 30.27 -16.12 13.21
C ARG A 473 31.22 -16.70 14.25
N GLY A 474 31.03 -17.98 14.57
CA GLY A 474 31.91 -18.72 15.48
C GLY A 474 31.91 -18.19 16.91
N PHE A 475 30.77 -17.66 17.38
CA PHE A 475 30.61 -17.26 18.78
C PHE A 475 30.13 -18.43 19.64
N GLU A 476 30.25 -18.30 20.96
CA GLU A 476 30.00 -19.39 21.89
C GLU A 476 29.14 -18.95 23.06
N ALA A 477 28.40 -19.91 23.64
CA ALA A 477 27.65 -19.72 24.88
C ALA A 477 28.08 -20.75 25.93
N ARG A 478 28.28 -20.29 27.17
CA ARG A 478 28.62 -21.11 28.34
C ARG A 478 27.65 -20.83 29.48
N ARG A 479 27.07 -21.88 30.07
CA ARG A 479 26.35 -21.74 31.34
C ARG A 479 27.34 -21.54 32.48
N GLN A 480 27.06 -20.58 33.33
CA GLN A 480 27.80 -20.27 34.57
C GLN A 480 26.81 -20.27 35.73
N GLU A 481 27.31 -20.20 36.97
CA GLU A 481 26.46 -20.16 38.17
C GLU A 481 25.54 -18.92 38.19
N ASP A 482 25.97 -17.83 37.57
CA ASP A 482 25.31 -16.53 37.55
C ASP A 482 24.60 -16.19 36.23
N GLY A 483 24.50 -17.14 35.28
CA GLY A 483 23.75 -16.96 34.04
C GLY A 483 24.36 -17.66 32.83
N VAL A 484 24.17 -17.08 31.64
CA VAL A 484 24.79 -17.56 30.39
C VAL A 484 25.77 -16.53 29.85
N LEU A 485 27.04 -16.90 29.75
CA LEU A 485 28.07 -16.07 29.12
C LEU A 485 28.11 -16.35 27.61
N VAL A 486 27.88 -15.33 26.81
CA VAL A 486 28.06 -15.33 25.35
C VAL A 486 29.33 -14.57 25.00
N SER A 487 30.19 -15.13 24.14
CA SER A 487 31.43 -14.48 23.69
C SER A 487 31.72 -14.74 22.21
N TRP A 488 32.33 -13.77 21.54
CA TRP A 488 32.56 -13.81 20.09
C TRP A 488 33.99 -13.39 19.71
N PRO A 489 34.50 -13.83 18.54
CA PRO A 489 35.84 -13.51 18.09
C PRO A 489 36.01 -12.02 17.77
N PHE A 490 37.25 -11.54 17.80
CA PHE A 490 37.59 -10.22 17.28
C PHE A 490 37.69 -10.25 15.75
N ARG A 491 37.12 -9.23 15.12
CA ARG A 491 37.29 -8.93 13.69
C ARG A 491 37.53 -7.43 13.57
N GLU A 492 38.52 -7.05 12.78
CA GLU A 492 39.02 -5.67 12.70
C GLU A 492 37.96 -4.66 12.24
N GLY A 493 37.08 -5.06 11.31
CA GLY A 493 36.01 -4.19 10.79
C GLY A 493 34.81 -4.00 11.71
N ASP A 494 34.72 -4.70 12.85
CA ASP A 494 33.57 -4.61 13.76
C ASP A 494 33.75 -3.50 14.79
N LEU A 495 32.78 -2.58 14.85
CA LEU A 495 32.81 -1.40 15.71
C LEU A 495 32.08 -1.64 17.04
N THR A 496 30.82 -2.08 16.96
CA THR A 496 29.96 -2.35 18.12
C THR A 496 29.07 -3.54 17.87
N TYR A 497 28.71 -4.25 18.93
CA TYR A 497 27.91 -5.46 18.87
C TYR A 497 26.54 -5.28 19.51
N LYS A 498 25.55 -6.02 18.99
CA LYS A 498 24.26 -6.26 19.64
C LYS A 498 24.07 -7.75 19.88
N VAL A 499 23.43 -8.11 21.00
CA VAL A 499 23.10 -9.50 21.32
C VAL A 499 21.60 -9.64 21.42
N TYR A 500 21.09 -10.64 20.70
CA TYR A 500 19.70 -11.01 20.66
C TYR A 500 19.48 -12.35 21.35
N ARG A 501 18.31 -12.51 21.95
CA ARG A 501 17.86 -13.73 22.64
C ARG A 501 16.48 -14.14 22.15
N ARG A 502 16.28 -15.44 21.96
CA ARG A 502 14.95 -16.04 21.81
C ARG A 502 14.81 -17.28 22.70
N LEU A 503 13.60 -17.51 23.20
CA LEU A 503 13.28 -18.65 24.06
C LEU A 503 12.61 -19.72 23.21
N LEU A 504 13.20 -20.90 23.04
CA LEU A 504 12.59 -21.91 22.17
C LEU A 504 11.29 -22.46 22.79
N PRO A 505 10.25 -22.70 21.97
CA PRO A 505 10.23 -22.72 20.50
C PRO A 505 9.92 -21.37 19.81
N ASP A 506 9.94 -20.25 20.52
CA ASP A 506 9.69 -18.91 19.92
C ASP A 506 10.68 -18.61 18.79
N ALA A 507 10.15 -18.04 17.71
CA ALA A 507 10.92 -17.57 16.57
C ALA A 507 11.45 -16.14 16.77
N ARG A 508 10.84 -15.36 17.67
CA ARG A 508 11.12 -13.93 17.82
C ARG A 508 12.42 -13.66 18.56
N TRP A 509 13.29 -12.89 17.91
CA TRP A 509 14.50 -12.34 18.52
C TRP A 509 14.18 -11.09 19.34
N ASN A 510 14.69 -11.03 20.56
CA ASN A 510 14.60 -9.88 21.45
C ASN A 510 16.01 -9.34 21.72
N LEU A 511 16.21 -8.03 21.55
CA LEU A 511 17.46 -7.39 21.91
C LEU A 511 17.65 -7.44 23.43
N VAL A 512 18.76 -8.02 23.90
CA VAL A 512 19.09 -8.12 25.34
C VAL A 512 20.31 -7.29 25.73
N MET A 513 21.11 -6.89 24.74
CA MET A 513 22.21 -5.95 24.90
C MET A 513 22.37 -5.14 23.61
N GLY A 514 22.28 -3.82 23.74
CA GLY A 514 22.47 -2.87 22.64
C GLY A 514 23.85 -2.21 22.67
N SER A 515 24.47 -2.12 21.49
CA SER A 515 25.66 -1.32 21.17
C SER A 515 26.76 -1.32 22.22
N THR A 516 27.58 -2.38 22.24
CA THR A 516 28.78 -2.48 23.09
C THR A 516 30.05 -2.71 22.28
N GLU A 517 31.19 -2.22 22.80
CA GLU A 517 32.52 -2.59 22.34
C GLU A 517 33.05 -3.88 23.02
N SER A 518 32.36 -4.35 24.06
CA SER A 518 32.70 -5.62 24.73
C SER A 518 32.55 -6.78 23.75
N ARG A 519 33.39 -7.80 23.89
CA ARG A 519 33.31 -9.06 23.12
C ARG A 519 32.64 -10.21 23.87
N ARG A 520 31.98 -9.86 24.97
CA ARG A 520 31.28 -10.79 25.84
C ARG A 520 30.08 -10.13 26.49
N TYR A 521 29.05 -10.93 26.73
CA TYR A 521 27.82 -10.55 27.39
C TYR A 521 27.39 -11.66 28.35
N LEU A 522 27.08 -11.29 29.60
CA LEU A 522 26.52 -12.21 30.60
C LEU A 522 25.01 -11.95 30.70
N ASP A 523 24.21 -12.92 30.26
CA ASP A 523 22.77 -12.91 30.51
C ASP A 523 22.47 -13.49 31.89
N ALA A 524 22.47 -12.61 32.90
CA ALA A 524 22.14 -12.98 34.27
C ALA A 524 20.64 -13.25 34.47
N ALA A 525 19.79 -12.89 33.51
CA ALA A 525 18.35 -13.12 33.55
C ALA A 525 17.93 -14.44 32.88
N ALA A 526 18.88 -15.20 32.33
CA ALA A 526 18.63 -16.47 31.67
C ALA A 526 18.18 -17.56 32.66
N ASP A 527 16.97 -18.10 32.45
CA ASP A 527 16.46 -19.22 33.25
C ASP A 527 17.26 -20.51 32.95
N PRO A 528 17.87 -21.15 33.97
CA PRO A 528 18.58 -22.41 33.82
C PRO A 528 17.72 -23.56 33.25
N ALA A 529 16.41 -23.53 33.46
CA ALA A 529 15.49 -24.57 33.02
C ALA A 529 15.01 -24.41 31.57
N GLN A 530 15.33 -23.28 30.92
CA GLN A 530 14.88 -22.98 29.56
C GLN A 530 15.95 -23.27 28.52
N THR A 531 15.50 -23.66 27.32
CA THR A 531 16.35 -23.72 26.13
C THR A 531 16.35 -22.34 25.47
N ILE A 532 17.53 -21.74 25.39
CA ILE A 532 17.71 -20.36 24.94
C ILE A 532 18.59 -20.36 23.70
N ALA A 533 18.27 -19.53 22.72
CA ALA A 533 19.16 -19.22 21.61
C ALA A 533 19.65 -17.78 21.69
N TYR A 534 20.93 -17.57 21.36
CA TYR A 534 21.53 -16.25 21.22
C TYR A 534 22.04 -16.03 19.80
N ALA A 535 21.96 -14.78 19.33
CA ALA A 535 22.57 -14.32 18.10
C ALA A 535 23.34 -13.01 18.36
N VAL A 536 24.37 -12.77 17.57
CA VAL A 536 25.21 -11.56 17.66
C VAL A 536 25.23 -10.88 16.30
N THR A 537 25.00 -9.57 16.29
CA THR A 537 25.23 -8.71 15.11
C THR A 537 26.31 -7.68 15.42
N ALA A 538 26.92 -7.14 14.37
CA ALA A 538 27.91 -6.07 14.47
C ALA A 538 27.59 -4.92 13.53
N LEU A 539 27.78 -3.69 14.01
CA LEU A 539 28.03 -2.55 13.14
C LEU A 539 29.43 -2.75 12.54
N THR A 540 29.54 -2.92 11.23
CA THR A 540 30.78 -3.38 10.60
C THR A 540 31.01 -2.77 9.23
N GLU A 541 32.28 -2.51 8.91
CA GLU A 541 32.70 -2.11 7.56
C GLU A 541 32.97 -3.32 6.65
N ASP A 542 33.15 -4.51 7.22
CA ASP A 542 33.38 -5.74 6.47
C ASP A 542 32.11 -6.15 5.72
N LYS A 543 32.28 -6.60 4.47
CA LYS A 543 31.17 -7.03 3.61
C LYS A 543 31.40 -8.40 3.00
N GLU A 544 30.32 -9.15 2.81
CA GLU A 544 30.30 -10.43 2.08
C GLU A 544 29.19 -10.43 1.02
N PRO A 545 29.32 -11.22 -0.07
CA PRO A 545 28.20 -11.49 -0.96
C PRO A 545 27.06 -12.19 -0.23
N TYR A 546 25.82 -11.92 -0.64
CA TYR A 546 24.64 -12.58 -0.08
C TYR A 546 23.66 -12.95 -1.19
N GLU A 547 23.33 -14.23 -1.28
CA GLU A 547 22.41 -14.78 -2.25
C GLU A 547 21.47 -15.78 -1.58
N GLY A 548 20.28 -15.96 -2.16
CA GLY A 548 19.27 -16.82 -1.60
C GLY A 548 17.95 -16.79 -2.37
N ILE A 549 16.93 -17.27 -1.69
CA ILE A 549 15.55 -17.33 -2.18
C ILE A 549 14.67 -16.61 -1.15
N VAL A 550 13.70 -15.84 -1.63
CA VAL A 550 12.56 -15.36 -0.86
C VAL A 550 11.30 -16.08 -1.34
N ASN A 551 10.64 -16.79 -0.44
CA ASN A 551 9.40 -17.50 -0.68
C ASN A 551 8.18 -16.57 -0.53
N TYR A 552 7.01 -17.09 -0.85
CA TYR A 552 5.73 -16.40 -0.60
C TYR A 552 5.65 -15.90 0.85
N GLY A 553 5.41 -14.59 1.01
CA GLY A 553 5.34 -13.94 2.33
C GLY A 553 6.70 -13.62 2.97
N GLU A 554 7.82 -13.87 2.30
CA GLU A 554 9.15 -13.50 2.81
C GLU A 554 9.59 -12.12 2.30
N TYR A 555 9.79 -11.20 3.25
CA TYR A 555 10.20 -9.82 3.01
C TYR A 555 11.42 -9.49 3.89
N LEU A 556 12.62 -9.57 3.32
CA LEU A 556 13.86 -9.29 4.05
C LEU A 556 14.11 -7.78 4.08
N ALA A 557 14.40 -7.27 5.27
CA ALA A 557 14.84 -5.90 5.48
C ALA A 557 16.17 -5.95 6.23
N LEU A 558 17.23 -5.53 5.55
CA LEU A 558 18.61 -5.58 6.03
C LEU A 558 19.13 -4.16 6.23
N SER A 559 20.16 -4.05 7.08
CA SER A 559 20.94 -2.82 7.21
C SER A 559 22.18 -2.90 6.30
N ASN A 560 22.57 -1.79 5.70
CA ASN A 560 23.82 -1.65 4.94
C ASN A 560 25.02 -1.27 5.82
N VAL A 561 24.82 -1.15 7.13
CA VAL A 561 25.89 -0.87 8.12
C VAL A 561 25.94 -1.90 9.24
N GLU A 562 24.82 -2.54 9.55
CA GLU A 562 24.73 -3.57 10.58
C GLU A 562 24.52 -4.96 9.96
N SER A 563 25.30 -5.93 10.42
CA SER A 563 25.25 -7.30 9.93
C SER A 563 23.94 -8.00 10.28
N ARG A 564 23.40 -8.80 9.36
CA ARG A 564 22.26 -9.68 9.63
C ARG A 564 22.57 -10.76 10.67
N ILE A 565 21.53 -11.28 11.32
CA ILE A 565 21.60 -12.53 12.07
C ILE A 565 21.78 -13.68 11.07
N ALA A 566 22.92 -14.37 11.12
CA ALA A 566 23.22 -15.51 10.24
C ALA A 566 23.51 -16.81 11.00
N GLU A 567 23.95 -16.70 12.26
CA GLU A 567 24.19 -17.83 13.15
C GLU A 567 23.47 -17.62 14.47
N GLU A 568 23.17 -18.74 15.13
CA GLU A 568 22.68 -18.80 16.50
C GLU A 568 23.44 -19.83 17.31
N VAL A 569 23.52 -19.63 18.62
CA VAL A 569 23.98 -20.65 19.56
C VAL A 569 22.81 -21.08 20.44
N ILE A 570 22.49 -22.38 20.46
CA ILE A 570 21.37 -22.93 21.24
C ILE A 570 21.92 -23.64 22.47
N ILE A 571 21.45 -23.24 23.65
CA ILE A 571 21.88 -23.80 24.93
C ILE A 571 20.70 -24.31 25.75
N GLY A 572 20.57 -25.64 25.84
CA GLY A 572 19.56 -26.31 26.65
C GLY A 572 19.94 -26.41 28.13
N PRO A 573 19.02 -26.87 29.01
CA PRO A 573 19.26 -26.97 30.45
C PRO A 573 20.43 -27.88 30.83
N LEU A 574 20.65 -28.94 30.05
CA LEU A 574 21.71 -29.94 30.28
C LEU A 574 23.01 -29.62 29.54
N LEU A 575 23.03 -28.57 28.72
CA LEU A 575 24.17 -28.22 27.87
C LEU A 575 24.95 -27.07 28.49
N GLY A 576 26.15 -27.35 29.01
CA GLY A 576 27.01 -26.34 29.65
C GLY A 576 27.76 -25.44 28.66
N PHE A 577 27.86 -25.86 27.39
CA PHE A 577 28.61 -25.17 26.34
C PHE A 577 28.02 -25.46 24.96
N ALA A 578 27.96 -24.44 24.10
CA ALA A 578 27.60 -24.57 22.70
C ALA A 578 28.38 -23.57 21.83
N LEU A 579 28.60 -23.94 20.56
CA LEU A 579 29.12 -23.06 19.51
C LEU A 579 27.98 -22.61 18.58
N SER A 580 28.15 -21.44 17.97
CA SER A 580 27.21 -20.92 16.99
C SER A 580 27.16 -21.82 15.75
N GLN A 581 25.98 -21.89 15.15
CA GLN A 581 25.66 -22.64 13.94
C GLN A 581 24.76 -21.78 13.06
N PRO A 582 24.72 -21.99 11.73
CA PRO A 582 23.79 -21.29 10.85
C PRO A 582 22.35 -21.38 11.35
N VAL A 583 21.63 -20.26 11.34
CA VAL A 583 20.19 -20.26 11.66
C VAL A 583 19.47 -21.12 10.63
N ALA A 584 18.63 -22.05 11.10
CA ALA A 584 17.84 -22.88 10.21
C ALA A 584 16.91 -22.02 9.36
N ALA A 585 16.96 -22.18 8.04
CA ALA A 585 16.00 -21.55 7.15
C ALA A 585 14.59 -22.07 7.47
N ALA A 586 13.59 -21.19 7.35
CA ALA A 586 12.21 -21.64 7.39
C ALA A 586 11.98 -22.66 6.27
N PRO A 587 11.22 -23.75 6.53
CA PRO A 587 10.86 -24.68 5.48
C PRO A 587 10.09 -23.93 4.40
N ALA A 588 10.52 -24.08 3.14
CA ALA A 588 9.81 -23.49 2.02
C ALA A 588 8.37 -24.02 2.00
N PRO A 589 7.36 -23.15 1.76
CA PRO A 589 6.01 -23.62 1.52
C PRO A 589 6.02 -24.58 0.33
N PRO A 590 5.18 -25.62 0.33
CA PRO A 590 5.11 -26.54 -0.80
C PRO A 590 4.80 -25.73 -2.07
N PRO A 591 5.53 -25.96 -3.18
CA PRO A 591 5.24 -25.27 -4.42
C PRO A 591 3.80 -25.55 -4.84
N ASN A 592 3.16 -24.59 -5.51
CA ASN A 592 1.89 -24.85 -6.18
C ASN A 592 2.20 -25.36 -7.61
N PRO A 593 2.12 -26.68 -7.89
CA PRO A 593 2.52 -27.22 -9.19
C PRO A 593 1.50 -26.93 -10.30
N ALA A 594 0.29 -26.45 -9.96
CA ALA A 594 -0.76 -26.18 -10.92
C ALA A 594 -0.79 -24.68 -11.30
N PRO A 595 -1.06 -24.34 -12.57
CA PRO A 595 -1.37 -22.96 -12.94
C PRO A 595 -2.51 -22.46 -12.06
N TRP A 596 -2.37 -21.24 -11.51
CA TRP A 596 -3.35 -20.66 -10.60
C TRP A 596 -4.79 -20.68 -11.17
N TRP A 597 -4.95 -20.69 -12.49
CA TRP A 597 -6.23 -20.66 -13.18
C TRP A 597 -6.78 -22.03 -13.60
N MET A 598 -6.03 -23.13 -13.44
CA MET A 598 -6.43 -24.48 -13.87
C MET A 598 -6.21 -25.56 -12.80
N PRO A 599 -7.29 -26.07 -12.16
CA PRO A 599 -7.23 -27.28 -11.36
C PRO A 599 -7.11 -28.50 -12.30
N ALA A 600 -5.89 -28.78 -12.77
CA ALA A 600 -5.61 -29.92 -13.64
C ALA A 600 -5.16 -31.18 -12.88
N ALA A 601 -4.84 -31.05 -11.60
CA ALA A 601 -4.27 -32.15 -10.80
C ALA A 601 -5.18 -33.38 -10.71
N ASP A 602 -6.50 -33.20 -10.87
CA ASP A 602 -7.50 -34.27 -10.76
C ASP A 602 -8.03 -34.78 -12.11
N LEU A 603 -7.49 -34.27 -13.24
CA LEU A 603 -7.91 -34.70 -14.58
C LEU A 603 -7.08 -35.91 -15.03
N GLY A 604 -7.76 -36.98 -15.46
CA GLY A 604 -7.10 -38.11 -16.12
C GLY A 604 -6.39 -37.69 -17.42
N GLU A 605 -5.38 -38.46 -17.84
CA GLU A 605 -4.54 -38.18 -19.02
C GLU A 605 -5.35 -38.00 -20.31
N ASP A 606 -6.53 -38.62 -20.42
CA ASP A 606 -7.46 -38.54 -21.55
C ASP A 606 -8.23 -37.20 -21.62
N ARG A 607 -8.45 -36.55 -20.47
CA ARG A 607 -9.26 -35.31 -20.36
C ARG A 607 -8.40 -34.06 -20.38
N GLN A 608 -7.14 -34.16 -19.98
CA GLN A 608 -6.22 -33.03 -19.89
C GLN A 608 -6.04 -32.27 -21.23
N PRO A 609 -5.90 -32.92 -22.40
CA PRO A 609 -5.80 -32.20 -23.68
C PRO A 609 -7.06 -31.38 -24.01
N ILE A 610 -8.25 -31.90 -23.67
CA ILE A 610 -9.53 -31.21 -23.89
C ILE A 610 -9.65 -30.00 -22.99
N ALA A 611 -9.35 -30.17 -21.69
CA ALA A 611 -9.35 -29.07 -20.73
C ALA A 611 -8.38 -27.95 -21.13
N LEU A 612 -7.17 -28.30 -21.61
CA LEU A 612 -6.19 -27.34 -22.13
C LEU A 612 -6.68 -26.62 -23.40
N ALA A 613 -7.43 -27.29 -24.27
CA ALA A 613 -8.00 -26.65 -25.46
C ALA A 613 -9.09 -25.64 -25.09
N ILE A 614 -10.00 -26.00 -24.16
CA ILE A 614 -11.04 -25.10 -23.65
C ILE A 614 -10.42 -23.92 -22.89
N ALA A 615 -9.39 -24.18 -22.07
CA ALA A 615 -8.64 -23.15 -21.38
C ALA A 615 -8.09 -22.06 -22.32
N ARG A 616 -7.54 -22.45 -23.47
CA ARG A 616 -7.08 -21.50 -24.49
C ARG A 616 -8.21 -20.65 -25.07
N GLN A 617 -9.44 -21.18 -25.13
CA GLN A 617 -10.61 -20.39 -25.56
C GLN A 617 -11.00 -19.36 -24.50
N ILE A 618 -10.90 -19.71 -23.22
CA ILE A 618 -11.09 -18.76 -22.11
C ILE A 618 -10.00 -17.68 -22.13
N GLU A 619 -8.74 -18.03 -22.42
CA GLU A 619 -7.65 -17.07 -22.63
C GLU A 619 -7.89 -16.16 -23.85
N ALA A 620 -8.42 -16.71 -24.94
CA ALA A 620 -8.79 -15.93 -26.11
C ALA A 620 -9.94 -14.95 -25.83
N LEU A 621 -10.94 -15.36 -25.05
CA LEU A 621 -12.02 -14.50 -24.57
C LEU A 621 -11.50 -13.32 -23.74
N ASP A 622 -10.63 -13.62 -22.77
CA ASP A 622 -9.95 -12.63 -21.93
C ASP A 622 -9.14 -11.62 -22.76
N ALA A 623 -8.30 -12.11 -23.68
CA ALA A 623 -7.50 -11.26 -24.55
C ALA A 623 -8.36 -10.39 -25.47
N ALA A 624 -9.43 -10.95 -26.06
CA ALA A 624 -10.35 -10.22 -26.92
C ALA A 624 -11.15 -9.17 -26.13
N PHE A 625 -11.59 -9.50 -24.91
CA PHE A 625 -12.31 -8.57 -24.05
C PHE A 625 -11.41 -7.41 -23.60
N CYS A 626 -10.17 -7.71 -23.17
CA CYS A 626 -9.19 -6.69 -22.80
C CYS A 626 -8.78 -5.78 -23.97
N ALA A 627 -8.85 -6.29 -25.20
CA ALA A 627 -8.58 -5.53 -26.42
C ALA A 627 -9.82 -4.84 -26.99
N GLU A 628 -10.97 -4.91 -26.30
CA GLU A 628 -12.26 -4.35 -26.74
C GLU A 628 -12.67 -4.86 -28.14
N ASN A 629 -12.22 -6.07 -28.49
CA ASN A 629 -12.41 -6.69 -29.80
C ASN A 629 -13.68 -7.54 -29.81
N LEU A 630 -14.80 -6.92 -30.21
CA LEU A 630 -16.11 -7.58 -30.28
C LEU A 630 -16.09 -8.85 -31.14
N ASP A 631 -15.46 -8.82 -32.32
CA ASP A 631 -15.46 -9.98 -33.21
C ASP A 631 -14.64 -11.13 -32.59
N GLY A 632 -13.50 -10.83 -31.96
CA GLY A 632 -12.71 -11.82 -31.22
C GLY A 632 -13.44 -12.42 -30.01
N VAL A 633 -14.28 -11.63 -29.32
CA VAL A 633 -15.17 -12.14 -28.27
C VAL A 633 -16.22 -13.07 -28.87
N MET A 634 -16.83 -12.70 -29.99
CA MET A 634 -17.85 -13.53 -30.63
C MET A 634 -17.27 -14.81 -31.25
N ASP A 635 -15.98 -14.82 -31.63
CA ASP A 635 -15.29 -15.99 -32.17
C ASP A 635 -15.22 -17.16 -31.19
N VAL A 636 -15.33 -16.93 -29.86
CA VAL A 636 -15.36 -18.01 -28.86
C VAL A 636 -16.77 -18.55 -28.59
N TYR A 637 -17.83 -17.90 -29.07
CA TYR A 637 -19.20 -18.36 -28.92
C TYR A 637 -19.64 -19.23 -30.12
N SER A 638 -20.54 -20.17 -29.86
CA SER A 638 -21.23 -20.96 -30.90
C SER A 638 -22.37 -20.14 -31.50
N ALA A 639 -22.68 -20.38 -32.78
CA ALA A 639 -23.86 -19.81 -33.43
C ALA A 639 -25.17 -20.32 -32.81
N ASP A 640 -25.14 -21.52 -32.22
CA ASP A 640 -26.26 -22.18 -31.55
C ASP A 640 -26.32 -21.88 -30.04
N TYR A 641 -25.58 -20.88 -29.56
CA TYR A 641 -25.60 -20.47 -28.15
C TYR A 641 -27.02 -20.17 -27.67
N GLU A 642 -27.39 -20.77 -26.53
CA GLU A 642 -28.60 -20.46 -25.76
C GLU A 642 -28.31 -20.59 -24.25
N ASP A 643 -28.65 -19.57 -23.45
CA ASP A 643 -28.49 -19.62 -21.99
C ASP A 643 -29.73 -20.15 -21.26
N GLU A 644 -29.65 -20.28 -19.93
CA GLU A 644 -30.76 -20.80 -19.10
C GLU A 644 -32.04 -19.94 -19.11
N THR A 645 -31.94 -18.68 -19.56
CA THR A 645 -33.07 -17.74 -19.69
C THR A 645 -33.63 -17.70 -21.12
N GLY A 646 -32.99 -18.40 -22.07
CA GLY A 646 -33.38 -18.48 -23.47
C GLY A 646 -32.77 -17.39 -24.36
N TRP A 647 -31.79 -16.63 -23.86
CA TRP A 647 -31.07 -15.67 -24.70
C TRP A 647 -30.09 -16.36 -25.63
N ARG A 648 -29.96 -15.82 -26.84
CA ARG A 648 -29.17 -16.40 -27.93
C ARG A 648 -27.96 -15.53 -28.29
N VAL A 649 -27.10 -16.03 -29.18
CA VAL A 649 -25.84 -15.36 -29.58
C VAL A 649 -25.98 -13.88 -29.97
N LEU A 650 -27.12 -13.47 -30.53
CA LEU A 650 -27.38 -12.06 -30.87
C LEU A 650 -27.53 -11.16 -29.64
N TYR A 651 -28.09 -11.67 -28.54
CA TYR A 651 -28.16 -10.96 -27.26
C TYR A 651 -26.75 -10.73 -26.72
N VAL A 652 -25.93 -11.79 -26.68
CA VAL A 652 -24.52 -11.75 -26.24
C VAL A 652 -23.75 -10.69 -27.02
N ARG A 653 -23.86 -10.69 -28.35
CA ARG A 653 -23.18 -9.69 -29.20
C ARG A 653 -23.59 -8.26 -28.85
N ARG A 654 -24.90 -8.02 -28.65
CA ARG A 654 -25.40 -6.67 -28.32
C ARG A 654 -24.97 -6.21 -26.95
N ALA A 655 -24.90 -7.11 -25.98
CA ALA A 655 -24.48 -6.79 -24.64
C ALA A 655 -22.98 -6.43 -24.57
N TYR A 656 -22.10 -7.21 -25.20
CA TYR A 656 -20.68 -6.84 -25.30
C TYR A 656 -20.47 -5.57 -26.13
N GLN A 657 -21.19 -5.43 -27.25
CA GLN A 657 -21.12 -4.20 -28.05
C GLN A 657 -21.48 -2.98 -27.21
N TRP A 658 -22.60 -3.04 -26.48
CA TRP A 658 -23.02 -1.94 -25.60
C TRP A 658 -21.95 -1.64 -24.55
N PHE A 659 -21.35 -2.67 -23.95
CA PHE A 659 -20.29 -2.49 -22.96
C PHE A 659 -19.07 -1.76 -23.54
N PHE A 660 -18.55 -2.20 -24.70
CA PHE A 660 -17.40 -1.56 -25.35
C PHE A 660 -17.69 -0.16 -25.93
N GLU A 661 -18.96 0.17 -26.17
CA GLU A 661 -19.34 1.53 -26.58
C GLU A 661 -19.35 2.53 -25.42
N HIS A 662 -19.35 2.07 -24.16
CA HIS A 662 -19.51 2.92 -22.97
C HIS A 662 -18.37 2.82 -21.96
N TYR A 663 -17.58 1.74 -21.97
CA TYR A 663 -16.51 1.48 -21.02
C TYR A 663 -15.21 1.13 -21.75
N ASN A 664 -14.11 1.64 -21.19
CA ASN A 664 -12.74 1.38 -21.63
C ASN A 664 -11.97 0.60 -20.56
N ALA A 665 -10.70 0.30 -20.82
CA ALA A 665 -9.80 -0.38 -19.89
C ALA A 665 -10.41 -1.70 -19.40
N CYS A 666 -11.00 -2.44 -20.34
CA CYS A 666 -11.75 -3.66 -20.08
C CYS A 666 -10.83 -4.76 -19.53
N ARG A 667 -11.31 -5.52 -18.53
CA ARG A 667 -10.58 -6.61 -17.84
C ARG A 667 -11.48 -7.80 -17.56
N MET A 668 -10.93 -9.00 -17.64
CA MET A 668 -11.58 -10.25 -17.25
C MET A 668 -10.79 -10.96 -16.13
N ASP A 669 -11.26 -10.85 -14.88
CA ASP A 669 -10.77 -11.71 -13.81
C ASP A 669 -11.35 -13.09 -14.01
N ARG A 670 -10.54 -14.13 -13.86
CA ARG A 670 -10.99 -15.49 -14.17
C ARG A 670 -10.25 -16.57 -13.41
N GLN A 671 -10.96 -17.61 -12.98
CA GLN A 671 -10.36 -18.82 -12.41
C GLN A 671 -11.29 -20.01 -12.57
N ILE A 672 -10.80 -21.10 -13.18
CA ILE A 672 -11.59 -22.32 -13.34
C ILE A 672 -11.69 -22.99 -11.97
N ARG A 673 -12.91 -23.28 -11.53
CA ARG A 673 -13.22 -23.93 -10.26
C ARG A 673 -13.34 -25.45 -10.41
N GLN A 674 -14.05 -25.88 -11.44
CA GLN A 674 -14.45 -27.26 -11.60
C GLN A 674 -14.66 -27.59 -13.07
N TRP A 675 -14.31 -28.82 -13.43
CA TRP A 675 -14.62 -29.43 -14.71
C TRP A 675 -15.73 -30.48 -14.55
N ASP A 676 -16.65 -30.51 -15.51
CA ASP A 676 -17.66 -31.57 -15.64
C ASP A 676 -17.67 -32.11 -17.07
N PHE A 677 -17.22 -33.37 -17.19
CA PHE A 677 -17.15 -34.13 -18.43
C PHE A 677 -18.32 -35.13 -18.60
N SER A 678 -19.33 -35.09 -17.74
CA SER A 678 -20.47 -36.02 -17.79
C SER A 678 -21.21 -35.99 -19.12
N GLY A 679 -21.25 -34.82 -19.78
CA GLY A 679 -21.85 -34.62 -21.11
C GLY A 679 -20.97 -35.03 -22.30
N TYR A 680 -19.69 -35.37 -22.09
CA TYR A 680 -18.73 -35.52 -23.18
C TYR A 680 -18.99 -36.77 -24.02
N ALA A 681 -19.34 -37.90 -23.40
CA ALA A 681 -19.57 -39.16 -24.10
C ALA A 681 -20.83 -39.16 -24.99
N GLY A 682 -21.86 -38.37 -24.61
CA GLY A 682 -23.12 -38.28 -25.34
C GLY A 682 -23.13 -37.16 -26.36
N ASN A 683 -22.91 -35.93 -25.88
CA ASN A 683 -23.15 -34.71 -26.67
C ASN A 683 -21.86 -33.97 -27.01
N ARG A 684 -20.68 -34.56 -26.70
CA ARG A 684 -19.36 -33.90 -26.83
C ARG A 684 -19.28 -32.56 -26.09
N GLN A 685 -20.07 -32.41 -25.02
CA GLN A 685 -20.09 -31.20 -24.20
C GLN A 685 -19.22 -31.33 -22.97
N VAL A 686 -18.56 -30.23 -22.62
CA VAL A 686 -17.80 -30.10 -21.37
C VAL A 686 -18.25 -28.84 -20.67
N LYS A 687 -18.54 -28.93 -19.37
CA LYS A 687 -18.86 -27.76 -18.56
C LYS A 687 -17.66 -27.36 -17.71
N ALA A 688 -17.43 -26.05 -17.60
CA ALA A 688 -16.47 -25.48 -16.69
C ALA A 688 -17.18 -24.48 -15.77
N LEU A 689 -17.13 -24.73 -14.46
CA LEU A 689 -17.48 -23.70 -13.49
C LEU A 689 -16.31 -22.72 -13.40
N LEU A 690 -16.58 -21.46 -13.68
CA LEU A 690 -15.60 -20.39 -13.79
C LEU A 690 -15.97 -19.29 -12.81
N TYR A 691 -15.07 -18.94 -11.88
CA TYR A 691 -15.11 -17.57 -11.35
C TYR A 691 -14.73 -16.65 -12.50
N CYS A 692 -15.61 -15.73 -12.88
CA CYS A 692 -15.28 -14.71 -13.86
C CYS A 692 -15.91 -13.38 -13.50
N ARG A 693 -15.18 -12.30 -13.76
CA ARG A 693 -15.65 -10.94 -13.57
C ARG A 693 -15.11 -10.09 -14.71
N PHE A 694 -16.02 -9.62 -15.53
CA PHE A 694 -15.77 -8.66 -16.58
C PHE A 694 -15.95 -7.28 -15.99
N SER A 695 -14.99 -6.39 -16.19
CA SER A 695 -15.03 -5.03 -15.67
C SER A 695 -14.48 -4.03 -16.68
N GLY A 696 -14.85 -2.78 -16.52
CA GLY A 696 -14.38 -1.65 -17.32
C GLY A 696 -14.78 -0.34 -16.65
N TYR A 697 -14.24 0.76 -17.17
CA TYR A 697 -14.45 2.09 -16.61
C TYR A 697 -14.92 3.06 -17.69
N ALA A 698 -15.95 3.83 -17.39
CA ALA A 698 -16.32 4.95 -18.23
C ALA A 698 -15.44 6.12 -17.82
N ILE A 699 -14.83 6.79 -18.80
CA ILE A 699 -14.02 8.00 -18.56
C ILE A 699 -14.79 9.01 -17.72
N SER A 700 -16.10 9.14 -17.97
CA SER A 700 -16.99 9.96 -17.17
C SER A 700 -18.40 9.40 -17.11
N ASP A 701 -19.18 9.85 -16.14
CA ASP A 701 -20.64 9.74 -16.16
C ASP A 701 -21.24 10.47 -17.39
N PRO A 702 -22.54 10.24 -17.70
CA PRO A 702 -23.20 10.89 -18.84
C PRO A 702 -23.18 12.43 -18.78
N GLY A 703 -23.05 13.01 -17.58
CA GLY A 703 -22.92 14.45 -17.38
C GLY A 703 -21.52 15.02 -17.63
N GLY A 704 -20.50 14.17 -17.80
CA GLY A 704 -19.11 14.58 -17.95
C GLY A 704 -18.48 15.16 -16.68
N ARG A 705 -19.07 14.88 -15.51
CA ARG A 705 -18.70 15.44 -14.20
C ARG A 705 -17.94 14.45 -13.33
N ILE A 706 -18.38 13.21 -13.24
CA ILE A 706 -17.79 12.20 -12.35
C ILE A 706 -16.91 11.30 -13.20
N ALA A 707 -15.60 11.30 -12.92
CA ALA A 707 -14.63 10.50 -13.65
C ALA A 707 -14.65 9.02 -13.23
N ASP A 708 -14.16 8.15 -14.13
CA ASP A 708 -13.76 6.78 -13.82
C ASP A 708 -14.89 5.92 -13.20
N VAL A 709 -16.08 5.94 -13.82
CA VAL A 709 -17.25 5.21 -13.32
C VAL A 709 -17.09 3.73 -13.62
N PRO A 710 -16.96 2.85 -12.60
CA PRO A 710 -16.74 1.43 -12.83
C PRO A 710 -18.05 0.73 -13.23
N ALA A 711 -17.92 -0.29 -14.08
CA ALA A 711 -18.97 -1.26 -14.34
C ALA A 711 -18.39 -2.67 -14.35
N TRP A 712 -19.20 -3.64 -13.95
CA TRP A 712 -18.81 -5.04 -13.97
C TRP A 712 -19.99 -6.00 -14.04
N PHE A 713 -19.73 -7.19 -14.56
CA PHE A 713 -20.66 -8.32 -14.55
C PHE A 713 -19.89 -9.65 -14.48
N PRO A 714 -20.50 -10.72 -13.97
CA PRO A 714 -21.76 -10.76 -13.22
C PRO A 714 -21.67 -10.02 -11.87
N ARG A 715 -22.80 -9.51 -11.36
CA ARG A 715 -22.91 -8.83 -10.05
C ARG A 715 -23.31 -9.77 -8.91
N GLU A 716 -23.67 -11.02 -9.21
CA GLU A 716 -24.03 -12.02 -8.20
C GLU A 716 -22.91 -12.23 -7.16
N ASN A 717 -23.30 -12.59 -5.93
CA ASN A 717 -22.42 -12.58 -4.75
C ASN A 717 -21.12 -13.40 -4.87
N ARG A 718 -21.06 -14.43 -5.73
CA ARG A 718 -19.85 -15.26 -5.89
C ARG A 718 -19.04 -14.96 -7.15
N GLY A 719 -19.63 -14.26 -8.14
CA GLY A 719 -18.99 -14.05 -9.43
C GLY A 719 -18.67 -15.34 -10.20
N GLU A 720 -19.48 -16.39 -10.04
CA GLU A 720 -19.26 -17.69 -10.67
C GLU A 720 -20.28 -17.93 -11.80
N THR A 721 -19.82 -18.52 -12.90
CA THR A 721 -20.64 -18.86 -14.07
C THR A 721 -20.22 -20.22 -14.59
N THR A 722 -21.19 -21.09 -14.86
CA THR A 722 -20.95 -22.35 -15.57
C THR A 722 -21.01 -22.09 -17.07
N LEU A 723 -19.89 -22.27 -17.76
CA LEU A 723 -19.83 -22.24 -19.22
C LEU A 723 -19.88 -23.65 -19.78
N THR A 724 -20.76 -23.88 -20.75
CA THR A 724 -20.86 -25.15 -21.49
C THR A 724 -20.18 -24.97 -22.84
N PHE A 725 -19.20 -25.84 -23.11
CA PHE A 725 -18.44 -25.86 -24.35
C PHE A 725 -18.80 -27.07 -25.20
N ILE A 726 -18.76 -26.89 -26.52
CA ILE A 726 -18.89 -27.94 -27.54
C ILE A 726 -17.79 -27.79 -28.58
N GLU A 727 -17.38 -28.90 -29.20
CA GLU A 727 -16.41 -28.87 -30.31
C GLU A 727 -17.15 -28.70 -31.65
N GLU A 728 -16.88 -27.59 -32.33
CA GLU A 728 -17.42 -27.21 -33.64
C GLU A 728 -16.28 -26.83 -34.58
N ASP A 729 -16.24 -27.42 -35.78
CA ASP A 729 -15.21 -27.15 -36.80
C ASP A 729 -13.75 -27.24 -36.30
N GLY A 730 -13.50 -28.13 -35.33
CA GLY A 730 -12.18 -28.35 -34.73
C GLY A 730 -11.77 -27.30 -33.68
N ALA A 731 -12.70 -26.46 -33.24
CA ALA A 731 -12.51 -25.51 -32.15
C ALA A 731 -13.57 -25.71 -31.04
N TRP A 732 -13.18 -25.49 -29.80
CA TRP A 732 -14.13 -25.46 -28.68
C TRP A 732 -14.83 -24.10 -28.63
N ARG A 733 -16.16 -24.10 -28.52
CA ARG A 733 -16.99 -22.89 -28.48
C ARG A 733 -17.99 -22.92 -27.33
N ILE A 734 -18.31 -21.76 -26.78
CA ILE A 734 -19.32 -21.60 -25.73
C ILE A 734 -20.71 -21.74 -26.36
N VAL A 735 -21.44 -22.77 -25.97
CA VAL A 735 -22.82 -23.05 -26.44
C VAL A 735 -23.89 -22.75 -25.38
N GLY A 736 -23.49 -22.47 -24.15
CA GLY A 736 -24.42 -22.00 -23.11
C GLY A 736 -23.71 -21.50 -21.86
N SER A 737 -24.41 -20.70 -21.06
CA SER A 737 -23.95 -20.22 -19.76
C SER A 737 -25.06 -20.26 -18.71
N SER A 738 -24.68 -20.40 -17.45
CA SER A 738 -25.57 -20.32 -16.28
C SER A 738 -24.83 -19.68 -15.10
N PRO A 739 -25.21 -18.46 -14.65
CA PRO A 739 -26.22 -17.57 -15.23
C PRO A 739 -25.83 -17.03 -16.63
N ALA A 740 -26.67 -16.18 -17.21
CA ALA A 740 -26.41 -15.51 -18.50
C ALA A 740 -25.08 -14.72 -18.46
N LEU A 741 -24.23 -14.88 -19.49
CA LEU A 741 -22.96 -14.17 -19.61
C LEU A 741 -22.74 -13.69 -21.06
N PRO A 742 -22.78 -12.36 -21.29
CA PRO A 742 -22.96 -11.26 -20.33
C PRO A 742 -24.41 -11.13 -19.83
N ASN A 743 -24.62 -10.41 -18.73
CA ASN A 743 -25.94 -10.10 -18.19
C ASN A 743 -26.23 -8.59 -18.35
N MET A 744 -27.21 -8.22 -19.19
CA MET A 744 -27.52 -6.80 -19.45
C MET A 744 -28.11 -6.08 -18.25
N ARG A 745 -28.85 -6.75 -17.38
CA ARG A 745 -29.36 -6.14 -16.15
C ARG A 745 -28.22 -5.72 -15.23
N ASP A 746 -27.19 -6.53 -15.13
CA ASP A 746 -25.99 -6.19 -14.35
C ASP A 746 -25.30 -4.95 -14.92
N ILE A 747 -25.13 -4.92 -16.24
CA ILE A 747 -24.52 -3.81 -16.99
C ILE A 747 -25.33 -2.51 -16.85
N LEU A 748 -26.64 -2.58 -17.07
CA LEU A 748 -27.54 -1.41 -17.01
C LEU A 748 -27.74 -0.90 -15.58
N GLY A 749 -27.53 -1.74 -14.56
CA GLY A 749 -27.62 -1.37 -13.16
C GLY A 749 -26.60 -0.32 -12.70
N PHE A 750 -25.59 0.01 -13.51
CA PHE A 750 -24.66 1.13 -13.27
C PHE A 750 -25.18 2.48 -13.82
N SER A 751 -26.14 2.43 -14.75
CA SER A 751 -26.76 3.62 -15.36
C SER A 751 -28.11 3.99 -14.74
N ALA A 752 -28.68 3.13 -13.89
CA ALA A 752 -29.99 3.35 -13.26
C ALA A 752 -29.91 4.30 -12.06
N SER A 753 -30.77 5.31 -12.02
CA SER A 753 -30.93 6.18 -10.86
C SER A 753 -31.60 5.43 -9.71
N PRO A 754 -31.28 5.73 -8.42
CA PRO A 754 -32.05 5.21 -7.29
C PRO A 754 -33.53 5.64 -7.30
N PHE A 755 -33.89 6.63 -8.14
CA PHE A 755 -35.27 7.06 -8.36
C PHE A 755 -35.93 6.36 -9.56
N ASP A 756 -35.16 5.67 -10.38
CA ASP A 756 -35.65 4.90 -11.52
C ASP A 756 -36.20 3.57 -11.00
N ASN A 757 -37.47 3.57 -10.58
CA ASN A 757 -38.22 2.37 -10.21
C ASN A 757 -38.56 1.53 -11.46
N LEU A 758 -37.54 1.08 -12.19
CA LEU A 758 -37.71 0.23 -13.36
C LEU A 758 -38.08 -1.20 -12.88
N PRO A 759 -39.19 -1.78 -13.38
CA PRO A 759 -39.54 -3.15 -13.05
C PRO A 759 -38.45 -4.11 -13.53
N VAL A 760 -38.20 -5.17 -12.76
CA VAL A 760 -37.19 -6.18 -13.09
C VAL A 760 -37.54 -6.80 -14.44
N GLY A 761 -36.62 -6.70 -15.40
CA GLY A 761 -36.73 -7.34 -16.70
C GLY A 761 -36.66 -8.88 -16.62
N PRO A 762 -36.77 -9.57 -17.76
CA PRO A 762 -36.65 -11.04 -17.81
C PRO A 762 -35.27 -11.57 -17.40
N ASP A 763 -34.24 -10.71 -17.39
CA ASP A 763 -32.91 -10.99 -16.88
C ASP A 763 -32.98 -11.21 -15.35
N ARG A 764 -33.10 -12.47 -14.92
CA ARG A 764 -33.19 -12.84 -13.50
C ARG A 764 -31.83 -12.78 -12.82
#